data_AF-A0A956BX13-F1
#
_entry.id   AF-A0A956BX13-F1
#
_cell.length_a   1.000
_cell.length_b   1.000
_cell.length_c   1.000
_cell.angle_alpha   90.00
_cell.angle_beta   90.00
_cell.angle_gamma   90.00
#
_symmetry.space_group_name_H-M   'P 1'
#
loop_
_entity.id
_entity.type
_entity.pdbx_description
1 polymer ?
#
loop_
_entity_poly.entity_id
_entity_poly.type
_entity_poly.pdbx_seq_one_letter_code
_entity_poly.pdbx_strand_id
1 'polypeptide(L)'
;MSGQIRPLSAVSPRRAREYGKKAANLVTLSRAGFSIPASYVLSASACQRFLHRCLPGTDWIRTLLEDRHSVSDARLRAIQDRIRTASLPVELRHDIRAFVTLLREGGMERLVVRSSSTYEDLGDASAAGLHTSKLNLMAEEEVFQAVLDCWASLYERSVLSYLREKGLRTEPSMGVLFQALVPSEVAGVLFTVNPLTGDRSEFVINASYGLCSAVVDGRVSPDTYRVDRDTGEVRDAVLGAKNLRAIVGAKGGVLLEPVAEGDRLRLCLDSDSLRQLHDLGLRVETLFGAPQDVEWGMLDGRLTLFQCRPVTVISGRQWTRRSPRDPRALPRSTTVWTNANVGEALPGVATPLTWSVLSVFSDHGFRKAFGGLGCSVPDDAELVANFRGRIYLNLSEIGSIASQVPGLGPRLMLALGGGADLPNLEDSVAAKGHARFYARLPFTLATFLKDRLLFDRELLSFEEELGRERLRFQGLDLRVLSPSGLDQWLWDAENLLLRTGSVLLTGYGNLLLALALLRTVVRAAMPGREDIILRDLVSGFEHIESTEPGLALVRIADLASEDEEAKRVLLESDPERLSVDDLPPGPVKDALVAFLAEFGHRGPREAELASPRWRERPHVIFATLRAQLREPRSSARADPQARLRARVAAEKMLLASVPRPVKMPVRRLLTWVRRLIGIRESLRSRVTEVLGLYRAIALDTSVRFHRTDERYGEDAAFFLTVDEIHRLLTGRVANLAHVVRQRRRQFERDQALPDPPSTFRGQPPAVPDIVTYGETLSGLAASGGYVEGLARVAHTIADASDLSPQEILVVPHADVGWSPLFTVCRGLVAELGGPLSHAAIILREYGVPAAVNVSGATRAVATGDRIAVDGDRGTVHILDRAVP
;
A
#
# COMPACT_ATOMS: atom_id res chain seq x y z
N MET A 1 -16.88 51.09 17.42
CA MET A 1 -15.77 50.12 17.32
C MET A 1 -14.46 50.87 17.16
N SER A 2 -13.45 50.58 17.98
CA SER A 2 -12.11 51.21 17.94
C SER A 2 -11.25 50.78 16.74
N GLY A 3 -11.80 49.95 15.84
CA GLY A 3 -11.17 49.49 14.61
C GLY A 3 -10.21 48.31 14.77
N GLN A 4 -10.16 47.69 15.96
CA GLN A 4 -9.31 46.54 16.28
C GLN A 4 -9.85 45.21 15.76
N ILE A 5 -11.17 45.04 15.76
CA ILE A 5 -11.87 43.93 15.08
C ILE A 5 -12.38 44.45 13.74
N ARG A 6 -12.11 43.70 12.67
CA ARG A 6 -12.53 44.08 11.31
C ARG A 6 -13.24 42.92 10.62
N PRO A 7 -14.27 43.21 9.80
CA PRO A 7 -14.80 42.20 8.90
C PRO A 7 -13.71 41.79 7.92
N LEU A 8 -13.62 40.49 7.66
CA LEU A 8 -12.56 39.91 6.86
C LEU A 8 -12.54 40.48 5.42
N SER A 9 -13.71 40.83 4.87
CA SER A 9 -13.86 41.49 3.57
C SER A 9 -13.21 42.89 3.52
N ALA A 10 -13.11 43.60 4.65
CA ALA A 10 -12.49 44.94 4.71
C ALA A 10 -10.96 44.89 4.89
N VAL A 11 -10.36 43.71 5.05
CA VAL A 11 -8.91 43.56 5.24
C VAL A 11 -8.21 43.59 3.87
N SER A 12 -7.19 44.43 3.73
CA SER A 12 -6.35 44.47 2.53
C SER A 12 -5.40 43.26 2.49
N PRO A 13 -5.08 42.65 1.33
CA PRO A 13 -4.26 41.44 1.24
C PRO A 13 -2.84 41.68 1.74
N ARG A 14 -2.29 42.88 1.46
CA ARG A 14 -0.97 43.31 1.94
C ARG A 14 -0.86 43.28 3.47
N ARG A 15 -1.95 43.58 4.17
CA ARG A 15 -2.01 43.63 5.64
C ARG A 15 -2.62 42.37 6.26
N ALA A 16 -3.09 41.42 5.45
CA ALA A 16 -3.77 40.23 5.95
C ALA A 16 -2.85 39.35 6.83
N ARG A 17 -1.54 39.36 6.55
CA ARG A 17 -0.53 38.69 7.39
C ARG A 17 -0.43 39.26 8.81
N GLU A 18 -0.84 40.50 9.05
CA GLU A 18 -0.91 41.10 10.41
C GLU A 18 -1.97 40.42 11.30
N TYR A 19 -2.88 39.64 10.71
CA TYR A 19 -3.93 38.88 11.38
C TYR A 19 -3.64 37.37 11.45
N GLY A 20 -2.44 36.96 11.01
CA GLY A 20 -2.03 35.55 10.92
C GLY A 20 -2.38 34.88 9.60
N LYS A 21 -1.83 33.68 9.37
CA LYS A 21 -1.91 33.00 8.07
C LYS A 21 -3.28 32.41 7.74
N LYS A 22 -3.99 31.83 8.71
CA LYS A 22 -5.38 31.36 8.48
C LYS A 22 -6.29 32.49 8.04
N ALA A 23 -6.22 33.63 8.75
CA ALA A 23 -6.93 34.83 8.36
C ALA A 23 -6.51 35.30 6.95
N ALA A 24 -5.22 35.29 6.63
CA ALA A 24 -4.73 35.69 5.31
C ALA A 24 -5.25 34.79 4.17
N ASN A 25 -5.29 33.47 4.39
CA ASN A 25 -5.83 32.53 3.41
C ASN A 25 -7.33 32.78 3.18
N LEU A 26 -8.10 33.00 4.25
CA LEU A 26 -9.52 33.32 4.15
C LEU A 26 -9.78 34.67 3.47
N VAL A 27 -8.93 35.69 3.68
CA VAL A 27 -9.02 36.97 2.95
C VAL A 27 -8.86 36.74 1.45
N THR A 28 -7.89 35.92 1.05
CA THR A 28 -7.65 35.57 -0.36
C THR A 28 -8.87 34.84 -0.94
N LEU A 29 -9.43 33.86 -0.22
CA LEU A 29 -10.62 33.12 -0.63
C LEU A 29 -11.87 34.01 -0.76
N SER A 30 -12.12 34.87 0.23
CA SER A 30 -13.26 35.80 0.22
C SER A 30 -13.24 36.70 -1.03
N ARG A 31 -12.06 37.21 -1.40
CA ARG A 31 -11.88 38.08 -2.56
C ARG A 31 -11.99 37.35 -3.90
N ALA A 32 -11.65 36.07 -3.91
CA ALA A 32 -11.81 35.21 -5.08
C ALA A 32 -13.24 34.65 -5.22
N GLY A 33 -14.19 35.11 -4.39
CA GLY A 33 -15.61 34.76 -4.51
C GLY A 33 -15.97 33.37 -4.01
N PHE A 34 -15.17 32.78 -3.12
CA PHE A 34 -15.52 31.52 -2.46
C PHE A 34 -16.58 31.74 -1.38
N SER A 35 -17.51 30.78 -1.25
CA SER A 35 -18.47 30.74 -0.15
C SER A 35 -17.75 30.41 1.15
N ILE A 36 -17.64 31.40 2.04
CA ILE A 36 -17.05 31.26 3.36
C ILE A 36 -18.02 31.82 4.42
N PRO A 37 -17.97 31.35 5.68
CA PRO A 37 -18.79 31.93 6.74
C PRO A 37 -18.43 33.40 6.97
N ALA A 38 -19.40 34.20 7.43
CA ALA A 38 -19.10 35.57 7.84
C ALA A 38 -18.02 35.56 8.92
N SER A 39 -16.93 36.28 8.64
CA SER A 39 -15.67 36.16 9.36
C SER A 39 -15.15 37.54 9.75
N TYR A 40 -14.63 37.65 10.97
CA TYR A 40 -14.03 38.85 11.54
C TYR A 40 -12.69 38.50 12.16
N VAL A 41 -11.77 39.46 12.19
CA VAL A 41 -10.40 39.22 12.65
C VAL A 41 -9.94 40.27 13.65
N LEU A 42 -9.21 39.80 14.66
CA LEU A 42 -8.44 40.60 15.63
C LEU A 42 -6.95 40.50 15.29
N SER A 43 -6.26 41.65 15.28
CA SER A 43 -4.86 41.72 14.86
C SER A 43 -3.91 41.05 15.84
N ALA A 44 -2.82 40.50 15.32
CA ALA A 44 -1.76 39.92 16.15
C ALA A 44 -1.07 40.96 17.04
N SER A 45 -1.10 42.24 16.65
CA SER A 45 -0.61 43.34 17.48
C SER A 45 -1.42 43.55 18.76
N ALA A 46 -2.72 43.19 18.77
CA ALA A 46 -3.52 43.23 20.00
C ALA A 46 -3.05 42.17 21.01
N CYS A 47 -2.70 40.97 20.52
CA CYS A 47 -2.09 39.91 21.32
C CYS A 47 -0.76 40.38 21.92
N GLN A 48 0.13 40.96 21.11
CA GLN A 48 1.44 41.43 21.59
C GLN A 48 1.28 42.51 22.68
N ARG A 49 0.43 43.52 22.46
CA ARG A 49 0.16 44.56 23.48
C ARG A 49 -0.39 43.96 24.77
N PHE A 50 -1.25 42.95 24.68
CA PHE A 50 -1.79 42.26 25.84
C PHE A 50 -0.73 41.48 26.61
N LEU A 51 0.06 40.65 25.92
CA LEU A 51 1.12 39.84 26.54
C LEU A 51 2.18 40.69 27.24
N HIS A 52 2.60 41.79 26.61
CA HIS A 52 3.55 42.76 27.18
C HIS A 52 3.02 43.44 28.46
N ARG A 53 1.70 43.57 28.59
CA ARG A 53 1.06 44.15 29.78
C ARG A 53 0.88 43.14 30.91
N CYS A 54 0.58 41.88 30.59
CA CYS A 54 0.23 40.88 31.60
C CYS A 54 1.43 40.04 32.08
N LEU A 55 2.49 39.93 31.28
CA LEU A 55 3.68 39.13 31.58
C LEU A 55 4.93 39.99 31.81
N PRO A 56 5.80 39.61 32.76
CA PRO A 56 7.11 40.23 32.89
C PRO A 56 8.00 39.90 31.68
N GLY A 57 8.98 40.76 31.38
CA GLY A 57 9.89 40.58 30.24
C GLY A 57 10.69 39.28 30.23
N THR A 58 10.87 38.66 31.41
CA THR A 58 11.50 37.34 31.57
C THR A 58 10.67 36.20 30.99
N ASP A 59 9.36 36.38 30.84
CA ASP A 59 8.40 35.40 30.34
C ASP A 59 7.90 35.72 28.92
N TRP A 60 8.53 36.67 28.23
CA TRP A 60 8.29 36.86 26.81
C TRP A 60 8.89 35.71 26.01
N ILE A 61 8.22 35.32 24.93
CA ILE A 61 8.62 34.14 24.16
C ILE A 61 10.06 34.28 23.64
N ARG A 62 10.46 35.47 23.17
CA ARG A 62 11.85 35.73 22.76
C ARG A 62 12.86 35.37 23.86
N THR A 63 12.58 35.80 25.09
CA THR A 63 13.44 35.52 26.25
C THR A 63 13.47 34.04 26.59
N LEU A 64 12.32 33.34 26.49
CA LEU A 64 12.23 31.89 26.69
C LEU A 64 12.99 31.11 25.60
N LEU A 65 13.10 31.65 24.38
CA LEU A 65 13.88 31.03 23.29
C LEU A 65 15.39 31.22 23.49
N GLU A 66 15.83 32.32 24.07
CA GLU A 66 17.24 32.65 24.35
C GLU A 66 17.81 31.89 25.57
N ASP A 67 16.95 31.43 26.49
CA ASP A 67 17.37 30.66 27.66
C ASP A 67 17.96 29.30 27.26
N ARG A 68 19.26 29.12 27.50
CA ARG A 68 20.01 27.89 27.21
C ARG A 68 19.59 26.71 28.10
N HIS A 69 18.87 26.96 29.19
CA HIS A 69 18.33 25.90 30.04
C HIS A 69 16.94 25.46 29.52
N SER A 70 16.57 24.21 29.80
CA SER A 70 15.23 23.73 29.46
C SER A 70 14.19 24.46 30.33
N VAL A 71 13.29 25.23 29.72
CA VAL A 71 12.15 25.84 30.42
C VAL A 71 11.28 24.72 31.02
N SER A 72 11.01 24.78 32.33
CA SER A 72 10.23 23.76 33.02
C SER A 72 8.74 23.83 32.67
N ASP A 73 8.05 22.69 32.69
CA ASP A 73 6.59 22.65 32.45
C ASP A 73 5.79 23.42 33.49
N ALA A 74 6.27 23.44 34.74
CA ALA A 74 5.66 24.22 35.79
C ALA A 74 5.65 25.73 35.46
N ARG A 75 6.75 26.24 34.88
CA ARG A 75 6.84 27.65 34.48
C ARG A 75 5.90 27.97 33.31
N LEU A 76 5.83 27.10 32.30
CA LEU A 76 4.92 27.28 31.18
C LEU A 76 3.45 27.29 31.62
N ARG A 77 3.04 26.36 32.48
CA ARG A 77 1.70 26.33 33.06
C ARG A 77 1.37 27.60 33.83
N ALA A 78 2.28 28.08 34.67
CA ALA A 78 2.09 29.32 35.43
C ALA A 78 1.90 30.55 34.50
N ILE A 79 2.64 30.62 33.39
CA ILE A 79 2.47 31.69 32.39
C ILE A 79 1.09 31.58 31.73
N GLN A 80 0.69 30.39 31.29
CA GLN A 80 -0.61 30.16 30.68
C GLN A 80 -1.76 30.54 31.61
N ASP A 81 -1.69 30.16 32.88
CA ASP A 81 -2.74 30.49 33.86
C ASP A 81 -2.82 31.99 34.13
N ARG A 82 -1.67 32.68 34.15
CA ARG A 82 -1.62 34.15 34.25
C ARG A 82 -2.26 34.83 33.04
N ILE A 83 -2.09 34.29 31.84
CA ILE A 83 -2.76 34.78 30.62
C ILE A 83 -4.28 34.54 30.73
N ARG A 84 -4.71 33.33 31.11
CA ARG A 84 -6.14 32.95 31.19
C ARG A 84 -6.92 33.71 32.26
N THR A 85 -6.25 34.12 33.34
CA THR A 85 -6.87 34.85 34.46
C THR A 85 -6.77 36.37 34.32
N ALA A 86 -5.95 36.87 33.40
CA ALA A 86 -5.81 38.29 33.15
C ALA A 86 -7.06 38.89 32.49
N SER A 87 -7.42 40.11 32.88
CA SER A 87 -8.55 40.82 32.29
C SER A 87 -8.20 41.45 30.95
N LEU A 88 -9.01 41.18 29.92
CA LEU A 88 -8.93 41.90 28.64
C LEU A 88 -9.13 43.41 28.85
N PRO A 89 -8.42 44.26 28.09
CA PRO A 89 -8.61 45.72 28.11
C PRO A 89 -10.07 46.11 27.86
N VAL A 90 -10.53 47.19 28.51
CA VAL A 90 -11.93 47.65 28.45
C VAL A 90 -12.36 47.95 27.01
N GLU A 91 -11.46 48.54 26.22
CA GLU A 91 -11.70 48.88 24.82
C GLU A 91 -11.91 47.63 23.97
N LEU A 92 -11.12 46.59 24.22
CA LEU A 92 -11.23 45.32 23.48
C LEU A 92 -12.48 44.55 23.91
N ARG A 93 -12.85 44.56 25.19
CA ARG A 93 -14.12 43.99 25.66
C ARG A 93 -15.30 44.69 24.97
N HIS A 94 -15.29 46.03 24.93
CA HIS A 94 -16.33 46.81 24.27
C HIS A 94 -16.42 46.48 22.76
N ASP A 95 -15.29 46.38 22.07
CA ASP A 95 -15.26 46.03 20.65
C ASP A 95 -15.78 44.61 20.38
N ILE A 96 -15.40 43.62 21.20
CA ILE A 96 -15.92 42.25 21.09
C ILE A 96 -17.44 42.24 21.33
N ARG A 97 -17.94 42.95 22.35
CA ARG A 97 -19.38 43.07 22.60
C ARG A 97 -20.14 43.66 21.42
N ALA A 98 -19.69 44.81 20.95
CA ALA A 98 -20.30 45.49 19.80
C ALA A 98 -20.33 44.58 18.55
N PHE A 99 -19.28 43.78 18.35
CA PHE A 99 -19.21 42.82 17.26
C PHE A 99 -20.16 41.64 17.44
N VAL A 100 -20.23 41.04 18.63
CA VAL A 100 -21.14 39.93 18.93
C VAL A 100 -22.60 40.36 18.76
N THR A 101 -22.96 41.56 19.21
CA THR A 101 -24.31 42.13 19.00
C THR A 101 -24.63 42.27 17.52
N LEU A 102 -23.73 42.83 16.72
CA LEU A 102 -23.93 43.03 15.28
C LEU A 102 -24.13 41.70 14.53
N LEU A 103 -23.41 40.65 14.92
CA LEU A 103 -23.61 39.32 14.34
C LEU A 103 -24.97 38.72 14.70
N ARG A 104 -25.41 38.87 15.96
CA ARG A 104 -26.72 38.38 16.40
C ARG A 104 -27.86 39.10 15.68
N GLU A 105 -27.75 40.42 15.50
CA GLU A 105 -28.69 41.20 14.68
C GLU A 105 -28.73 40.73 13.22
N GLY A 106 -27.59 40.24 12.70
CA GLY A 106 -27.47 39.59 11.40
C GLY A 106 -27.97 38.14 11.34
N GLY A 107 -28.64 37.62 12.37
CA GLY A 107 -29.19 36.27 12.44
C GLY A 107 -28.17 35.17 12.79
N MET A 108 -26.98 35.55 13.27
CA MET A 108 -25.88 34.62 13.52
C MET A 108 -25.64 34.50 15.03
N GLU A 109 -26.39 33.61 15.67
CA GLU A 109 -26.40 33.44 17.13
C GLU A 109 -25.17 32.72 17.69
N ARG A 110 -24.46 31.94 16.86
CA ARG A 110 -23.41 31.01 17.30
C ARG A 110 -22.09 31.27 16.62
N LEU A 111 -21.03 31.31 17.42
CA LEU A 111 -19.71 31.71 17.01
C LEU A 111 -18.67 30.60 17.17
N VAL A 112 -17.68 30.66 16.28
CA VAL A 112 -16.46 29.87 16.31
C VAL A 112 -15.29 30.82 16.49
N VAL A 113 -14.44 30.56 17.49
CA VAL A 113 -13.22 31.33 17.74
C VAL A 113 -12.02 30.45 17.40
N ARG A 114 -11.19 30.91 16.47
CA ARG A 114 -10.00 30.20 15.99
C ARG A 114 -8.76 31.05 16.14
N SER A 115 -7.69 30.41 16.58
CA SER A 115 -6.33 30.95 16.59
C SER A 115 -5.78 31.08 15.17
N SER A 116 -5.14 32.22 14.86
CA SER A 116 -4.48 32.50 13.58
C SER A 116 -3.09 33.06 13.83
N SER A 117 -2.06 32.21 13.80
CA SER A 117 -0.70 32.61 14.14
C SER A 117 -0.01 33.34 12.98
N THR A 118 0.88 34.27 13.30
CA THR A 118 1.76 34.93 12.31
C THR A 118 2.88 34.01 11.80
N TYR A 119 3.12 32.88 12.47
CA TYR A 119 4.24 31.96 12.19
C TYR A 119 3.79 30.53 11.84
N GLU A 120 2.47 30.26 11.74
CA GLU A 120 1.96 28.99 11.19
C GLU A 120 2.60 28.71 9.81
N ASP A 121 2.87 27.47 9.42
CA ASP A 121 3.29 27.09 8.05
C ASP A 121 4.55 27.78 7.47
N LEU A 122 5.63 27.93 8.24
CA LEU A 122 6.96 28.23 7.68
C LEU A 122 7.62 26.92 7.24
N GLY A 123 7.55 26.61 5.94
CA GLY A 123 8.38 25.63 5.19
C GLY A 123 8.68 24.29 5.89
N ASP A 124 8.13 23.21 5.34
CA ASP A 124 8.45 21.79 5.59
C ASP A 124 7.97 21.13 6.90
N ALA A 125 7.30 21.86 7.79
CA ALA A 125 6.63 21.24 8.94
C ALA A 125 5.29 21.94 9.22
N SER A 126 4.18 21.21 9.10
CA SER A 126 2.86 21.72 9.48
C SER A 126 2.76 21.79 11.00
N ALA A 127 2.41 22.97 11.52
CA ALA A 127 2.01 23.17 12.91
C ALA A 127 0.57 22.65 13.17
N ALA A 128 0.20 21.52 12.54
CA ALA A 128 -1.15 20.97 12.60
C ALA A 128 -1.49 20.57 14.05
N GLY A 129 -2.59 21.11 14.57
CA GLY A 129 -3.13 20.77 15.89
C GLY A 129 -2.46 21.47 17.08
N LEU A 130 -1.57 22.45 16.86
CA LEU A 130 -0.87 23.15 17.95
C LEU A 130 -1.67 24.29 18.61
N HIS A 131 -2.83 24.68 18.06
CA HIS A 131 -3.56 25.85 18.55
C HIS A 131 -5.06 25.60 18.73
N THR A 132 -5.63 26.26 19.74
CA THR A 132 -7.00 26.10 20.23
C THR A 132 -8.04 26.62 19.24
N SER A 133 -9.12 25.86 19.03
CA SER A 133 -10.37 26.32 18.41
C SER A 133 -11.54 26.01 19.34
N LYS A 134 -12.45 26.98 19.52
CA LYS A 134 -13.64 26.82 20.37
C LYS A 134 -14.88 26.98 19.50
N LEU A 135 -15.77 26.00 19.54
CA LEU A 135 -16.95 25.90 18.69
C LEU A 135 -18.22 26.17 19.50
N ASN A 136 -19.23 26.74 18.82
CA ASN A 136 -20.56 26.98 19.37
C ASN A 136 -20.55 27.83 20.66
N LEU A 137 -19.90 28.99 20.58
CA LEU A 137 -19.91 29.99 21.63
C LEU A 137 -21.15 30.86 21.48
N MET A 138 -21.85 31.08 22.59
CA MET A 138 -23.08 31.87 22.62
C MET A 138 -22.94 33.09 23.51
N ALA A 139 -22.29 33.00 24.68
CA ALA A 139 -22.16 34.12 25.62
C ALA A 139 -20.91 34.98 25.35
N GLU A 140 -20.97 36.26 25.68
CA GLU A 140 -19.85 37.20 25.48
C GLU A 140 -18.63 36.81 26.33
N GLU A 141 -18.89 36.35 27.55
CA GLU A 141 -17.88 35.88 28.50
C GLU A 141 -17.12 34.67 27.96
N GLU A 142 -17.80 33.77 27.24
CA GLU A 142 -17.17 32.63 26.57
C GLU A 142 -16.25 33.08 25.44
N VAL A 143 -16.64 34.11 24.69
CA VAL A 143 -15.81 34.69 23.62
C VAL A 143 -14.57 35.37 24.20
N PHE A 144 -14.70 36.09 25.32
CA PHE A 144 -13.54 36.67 26.01
C PHE A 144 -12.56 35.58 26.44
N GLN A 145 -13.07 34.51 27.06
CA GLN A 145 -12.23 33.40 27.51
C GLN A 145 -11.58 32.67 26.34
N ALA A 146 -12.29 32.48 25.23
CA ALA A 146 -11.75 31.83 24.04
C ALA A 146 -10.59 32.64 23.41
N VAL A 147 -10.64 33.97 23.43
CA VAL A 147 -9.53 34.84 22.99
C VAL A 147 -8.29 34.62 23.88
N LEU A 148 -8.48 34.59 25.21
CA LEU A 148 -7.40 34.34 26.17
C LEU A 148 -6.80 32.94 25.99
N ASP A 149 -7.64 31.92 25.81
CA ASP A 149 -7.22 30.54 25.54
C ASP A 149 -6.40 30.42 24.25
N CYS A 150 -6.77 31.17 23.20
CA CYS A 150 -5.98 31.24 21.97
C CYS A 150 -4.60 31.81 22.26
N TRP A 151 -4.50 32.96 22.95
CA TRP A 151 -3.21 33.58 23.26
C TRP A 151 -2.34 32.75 24.21
N ALA A 152 -2.95 32.07 25.19
CA ALA A 152 -2.24 31.16 26.09
C ALA A 152 -1.60 29.98 25.34
N SER A 153 -2.18 29.55 24.22
CA SER A 153 -1.63 28.44 23.41
C SER A 153 -0.27 28.75 22.75
N LEU A 154 0.18 30.01 22.72
CA LEU A 154 1.56 30.33 22.29
C LEU A 154 2.64 29.76 23.22
N TYR A 155 2.26 29.50 24.48
CA TYR A 155 3.16 29.05 25.54
C TYR A 155 3.13 27.53 25.74
N GLU A 156 2.55 26.79 24.81
CA GLU A 156 2.65 25.32 24.77
C GLU A 156 4.10 24.88 24.49
N ARG A 157 4.53 23.79 25.14
CA ARG A 157 5.90 23.26 24.98
C ARG A 157 6.22 22.94 23.52
N SER A 158 5.27 22.34 22.82
CA SER A 158 5.38 21.98 21.41
C SER A 158 5.60 23.19 20.51
N VAL A 159 4.95 24.33 20.80
CA VAL A 159 5.12 25.59 20.08
C VAL A 159 6.50 26.18 20.32
N LEU A 160 6.98 26.19 21.57
CA LEU A 160 8.32 26.70 21.89
C LEU A 160 9.44 25.85 21.26
N SER A 161 9.31 24.52 21.29
CA SER A 161 10.27 23.62 20.63
C SER A 161 10.35 23.90 19.13
N TYR A 162 9.21 24.06 18.47
CA TYR A 162 9.13 24.41 17.04
C TYR A 162 9.82 25.75 16.73
N LEU A 163 9.56 26.77 17.55
CA LEU A 163 10.16 28.10 17.37
C LEU A 163 11.69 28.09 17.55
N ARG A 164 12.21 27.30 18.51
CA ARG A 164 13.66 27.12 18.71
C ARG A 164 14.33 26.48 17.50
N GLU A 165 13.72 25.41 16.97
CA GLU A 165 14.22 24.67 15.81
C GLU A 165 14.33 25.55 14.56
N LYS A 166 13.35 26.43 14.33
CA LYS A 166 13.35 27.36 13.18
C LYS A 166 14.28 28.57 13.35
N GLY A 167 14.94 28.72 14.50
CA GLY A 167 15.89 29.81 14.76
C GLY A 167 15.27 31.22 14.66
N LEU A 168 13.96 31.34 14.89
CA LEU A 168 13.23 32.59 14.69
C LEU A 168 13.64 33.64 15.75
N ARG A 169 14.04 34.82 15.28
CA ARG A 169 14.47 35.95 16.12
C ARG A 169 13.37 36.99 16.39
N THR A 170 12.23 36.88 15.71
CA THR A 170 11.10 37.82 15.85
C THR A 170 10.08 37.29 16.84
N GLU A 171 9.45 38.19 17.60
CA GLU A 171 8.50 37.82 18.65
C GLU A 171 7.23 37.21 18.03
N PRO A 172 6.84 35.99 18.43
CA PRO A 172 5.63 35.37 17.93
C PRO A 172 4.36 36.05 18.45
N SER A 173 3.40 36.26 17.56
CA SER A 173 2.12 36.90 17.87
C SER A 173 0.97 36.19 17.16
N MET A 174 -0.23 36.30 17.72
CA MET A 174 -1.40 35.56 17.25
C MET A 174 -2.61 36.47 17.03
N GLY A 175 -3.14 36.47 15.81
CA GLY A 175 -4.46 37.02 15.52
C GLY A 175 -5.56 36.04 15.95
N VAL A 176 -6.77 36.55 16.12
CA VAL A 176 -7.94 35.72 16.44
C VAL A 176 -9.00 35.89 15.37
N LEU A 177 -9.51 34.78 14.86
CA LEU A 177 -10.54 34.72 13.85
C LEU A 177 -11.87 34.35 14.53
N PHE A 178 -12.88 35.17 14.29
CA PHE A 178 -14.26 34.93 14.70
C PHE A 178 -15.06 34.57 13.46
N GLN A 179 -15.70 33.40 13.45
CA GLN A 179 -16.51 32.94 12.32
C GLN A 179 -17.89 32.53 12.81
N ALA A 180 -18.89 32.78 11.99
CA ALA A 180 -20.19 32.18 12.20
C ALA A 180 -20.11 30.65 12.09
N LEU A 181 -20.84 29.97 12.98
CA LEU A 181 -20.97 28.53 12.93
C LEU A 181 -21.97 28.13 11.83
N VAL A 182 -21.57 27.25 10.92
CA VAL A 182 -22.44 26.65 9.91
C VAL A 182 -22.88 25.26 10.38
N PRO A 183 -24.18 25.02 10.64
CA PRO A 183 -24.68 23.75 11.13
C PRO A 183 -24.74 22.72 9.99
N SER A 184 -23.58 22.21 9.57
CA SER A 184 -23.47 21.31 8.42
C SER A 184 -24.14 19.97 8.67
N GLU A 185 -24.84 19.45 7.66
CA GLU A 185 -25.40 18.09 7.65
C GLU A 185 -24.35 17.05 7.30
N VAL A 186 -23.43 17.42 6.39
CA VAL A 186 -22.25 16.65 6.01
C VAL A 186 -21.07 17.60 5.96
N ALA A 187 -19.95 17.21 6.54
CA ALA A 187 -18.74 18.00 6.53
C ALA A 187 -17.50 17.13 6.45
N GLY A 188 -16.38 17.75 6.11
CA GLY A 188 -15.20 16.97 5.81
C GLY A 188 -13.96 17.78 5.46
N VAL A 189 -12.98 17.03 4.98
CA VAL A 189 -11.68 17.53 4.54
C VAL A 189 -11.45 17.07 3.11
N LEU A 190 -11.03 17.99 2.24
CA LEU A 190 -10.63 17.75 0.86
C LEU A 190 -9.14 18.04 0.71
N PHE A 191 -8.38 17.06 0.24
CA PHE A 191 -6.99 17.23 -0.18
C PHE A 191 -6.91 17.25 -1.70
N THR A 192 -6.27 18.26 -2.30
CA THR A 192 -6.07 18.34 -3.77
C THR A 192 -4.89 17.50 -4.27
N VAL A 193 -4.32 16.68 -3.38
CA VAL A 193 -3.30 15.66 -3.63
C VAL A 193 -3.58 14.55 -2.63
N ASN A 194 -3.30 13.28 -2.97
CA ASN A 194 -3.40 12.23 -1.97
C ASN A 194 -2.35 12.45 -0.86
N PRO A 195 -2.77 12.72 0.40
CA PRO A 195 -1.84 13.03 1.49
C PRO A 195 -1.05 11.79 1.95
N LEU A 196 -1.51 10.59 1.60
CA LEU A 196 -0.87 9.33 1.95
C LEU A 196 0.14 8.87 0.89
N THR A 197 -0.17 9.02 -0.39
CA THR A 197 0.72 8.54 -1.47
C THR A 197 1.53 9.64 -2.14
N GLY A 198 1.12 10.90 -1.99
CA GLY A 198 1.65 12.03 -2.75
C GLY A 198 1.15 12.10 -4.20
N ASP A 199 0.21 11.23 -4.60
CA ASP A 199 -0.34 11.22 -5.97
C ASP A 199 -1.16 12.49 -6.23
N ARG A 200 -0.63 13.34 -7.13
CA ARG A 200 -1.25 14.61 -7.55
C ARG A 200 -2.34 14.44 -8.60
N SER A 201 -2.52 13.22 -9.13
CA SER A 201 -3.55 12.95 -10.12
C SER A 201 -4.92 12.69 -9.49
N GLU A 202 -5.03 12.70 -8.17
CA GLU A 202 -6.29 12.51 -7.45
C GLU A 202 -6.47 13.45 -6.28
N PHE A 203 -7.72 13.77 -6.02
CA PHE A 203 -8.21 14.42 -4.82
C PHE A 203 -8.69 13.36 -3.83
N VAL A 204 -8.48 13.60 -2.54
CA VAL A 204 -8.97 12.73 -1.47
C VAL A 204 -9.95 13.52 -0.62
N ILE A 205 -11.20 13.05 -0.56
CA ILE A 205 -12.27 13.64 0.21
C ILE A 205 -12.61 12.71 1.36
N ASN A 206 -12.51 13.20 2.59
CA ASN A 206 -13.02 12.52 3.77
C ASN A 206 -14.28 13.24 4.24
N ALA A 207 -15.41 12.55 4.32
CA ALA A 207 -16.70 13.15 4.69
C ALA A 207 -17.44 12.31 5.73
N SER A 208 -18.13 12.97 6.65
CA SER A 208 -19.02 12.34 7.63
C SER A 208 -20.21 13.25 7.92
N TYR A 209 -21.29 12.67 8.44
CA TYR A 209 -22.44 13.43 8.90
C TYR A 209 -22.08 14.37 10.07
N GLY A 210 -22.74 15.52 10.10
CA GLY A 210 -22.60 16.55 11.13
C GLY A 210 -21.46 17.55 10.88
N LEU A 211 -20.98 18.15 11.97
CA LEU A 211 -19.96 19.21 11.96
C LEU A 211 -18.56 18.66 11.61
N CYS A 212 -17.77 19.50 10.91
CA CYS A 212 -16.41 19.18 10.45
C CYS A 212 -15.45 18.77 11.59
N SER A 213 -15.69 19.25 12.81
CA SER A 213 -14.84 18.97 13.97
C SER A 213 -14.71 17.49 14.29
N ALA A 214 -15.74 16.68 14.05
CA ALA A 214 -15.67 15.24 14.29
C ALA A 214 -14.61 14.56 13.41
N VAL A 215 -14.49 15.01 12.14
CA VAL A 215 -13.55 14.48 11.16
C VAL A 215 -12.14 14.97 11.46
N VAL A 216 -11.97 16.27 11.71
CA VAL A 216 -10.66 16.88 11.99
C VAL A 216 -10.05 16.38 13.31
N ASP A 217 -10.86 16.19 14.34
CA ASP A 217 -10.42 15.62 15.63
C ASP A 217 -10.18 14.10 15.57
N GLY A 218 -10.54 13.43 14.47
CA GLY A 218 -10.46 11.98 14.34
C GLY A 218 -11.37 11.21 15.29
N ARG A 219 -12.50 11.80 15.70
CA ARG A 219 -13.50 11.18 16.60
C ARG A 219 -14.45 10.23 15.88
N VAL A 220 -14.52 10.34 14.55
CA VAL A 220 -15.38 9.51 13.69
C VAL A 220 -14.54 8.94 12.55
N SER A 221 -14.95 7.78 12.04
CA SER A 221 -14.40 7.20 10.82
C SER A 221 -15.23 7.66 9.62
N PRO A 222 -14.74 8.64 8.83
CA PRO A 222 -15.48 9.20 7.70
C PRO A 222 -15.49 8.23 6.50
N ASP A 223 -16.40 8.48 5.57
CA ASP A 223 -16.28 7.96 4.21
C ASP A 223 -15.06 8.59 3.53
N THR A 224 -14.35 7.82 2.72
CA THR A 224 -13.22 8.29 1.93
C THR A 224 -13.53 8.13 0.45
N TYR A 225 -13.46 9.22 -0.31
CA TYR A 225 -13.60 9.22 -1.75
C TYR A 225 -12.27 9.63 -2.36
N ARG A 226 -11.80 8.86 -3.33
CA ARG A 226 -10.67 9.23 -4.19
C ARG A 226 -11.25 9.65 -5.52
N VAL A 227 -10.97 10.86 -5.95
CA VAL A 227 -11.55 11.45 -7.17
C VAL A 227 -10.42 11.81 -8.12
N ASP A 228 -10.54 11.44 -9.38
CA ASP A 228 -9.57 11.80 -10.40
C ASP A 228 -9.54 13.31 -10.61
N ARG A 229 -8.35 13.90 -10.55
CA ARG A 229 -8.16 15.35 -10.59
C ARG A 229 -8.66 15.96 -11.90
N ASP A 230 -8.40 15.32 -13.03
CA ASP A 230 -8.63 15.94 -14.33
C ASP A 230 -10.05 15.67 -14.84
N THR A 231 -10.61 14.50 -14.51
CA THR A 231 -11.95 14.10 -14.99
C THR A 231 -13.07 14.32 -13.97
N GLY A 232 -12.76 14.40 -12.68
CA GLY A 232 -13.76 14.43 -11.61
C GLY A 232 -14.45 13.09 -11.36
N GLU A 233 -14.04 12.02 -12.05
CA GLU A 233 -14.58 10.68 -11.83
C GLU A 233 -14.09 10.10 -10.50
N VAL A 234 -14.99 9.45 -9.75
CA VAL A 234 -14.61 8.72 -8.53
C VAL A 234 -13.72 7.53 -8.91
N ARG A 235 -12.51 7.49 -8.37
CA ARG A 235 -11.51 6.41 -8.50
C ARG A 235 -11.68 5.28 -7.50
N ASP A 236 -12.17 5.58 -6.30
CA ASP A 236 -12.47 4.62 -5.24
C ASP A 236 -13.36 5.32 -4.21
N ALA A 237 -14.24 4.56 -3.56
CA ALA A 237 -15.05 5.04 -2.45
C ALA A 237 -15.08 3.96 -1.36
N VAL A 238 -14.68 4.36 -0.15
CA VAL A 238 -14.64 3.51 1.02
C VAL A 238 -15.65 4.03 2.04
N LEU A 239 -16.58 3.16 2.40
CA LEU A 239 -17.58 3.43 3.42
C LEU A 239 -16.91 3.47 4.81
N GLY A 240 -17.05 4.58 5.51
CA GLY A 240 -16.67 4.73 6.91
C GLY A 240 -17.77 4.23 7.85
N ALA A 241 -17.39 3.82 9.06
CA ALA A 241 -18.33 3.34 10.07
C ALA A 241 -19.37 4.40 10.48
N LYS A 242 -18.99 5.70 10.45
CA LYS A 242 -19.87 6.85 10.76
C LYS A 242 -20.74 6.64 12.01
N ASN A 243 -20.20 6.01 13.06
CA ASN A 243 -20.96 5.61 14.24
C ASN A 243 -21.59 6.80 14.99
N LEU A 244 -20.91 7.94 14.96
CA LEU A 244 -21.31 9.17 15.64
C LEU A 244 -21.29 10.33 14.64
N ARG A 245 -22.10 11.36 14.90
CA ARG A 245 -22.03 12.66 14.25
C ARG A 245 -21.92 13.77 15.29
N ALA A 246 -21.17 14.82 14.95
CA ALA A 246 -21.09 16.02 15.78
C ALA A 246 -22.25 16.96 15.44
N ILE A 247 -23.01 17.38 16.44
CA ILE A 247 -24.08 18.36 16.31
C ILE A 247 -23.86 19.56 17.23
N VAL A 248 -24.56 20.64 16.92
CA VAL A 248 -24.55 21.87 17.72
C VAL A 248 -25.26 21.62 19.04
N GLY A 249 -24.56 21.79 20.17
CA GLY A 249 -25.15 21.66 21.50
C GLY A 249 -26.11 22.80 21.85
N ALA A 250 -27.26 22.47 22.45
CA ALA A 250 -28.27 23.48 22.83
C ALA A 250 -27.80 24.45 23.94
N LYS A 251 -26.82 24.04 24.77
CA LYS A 251 -26.26 24.84 25.88
C LYS A 251 -24.81 25.30 25.62
N GLY A 252 -24.41 25.38 24.35
CA GLY A 252 -23.03 25.65 23.94
C GLY A 252 -22.22 24.39 23.65
N GLY A 253 -21.10 24.54 22.94
CA GLY A 253 -20.20 23.43 22.58
C GLY A 253 -20.75 22.44 21.53
N VAL A 254 -20.10 21.29 21.39
CA VAL A 254 -20.46 20.24 20.40
C VAL A 254 -20.88 18.98 21.13
N LEU A 255 -21.98 18.36 20.70
CA LEU A 255 -22.45 17.06 21.20
C LEU A 255 -22.18 15.98 20.15
N LEU A 256 -21.89 14.77 20.61
CA LEU A 256 -21.79 13.60 19.74
C LEU A 256 -23.05 12.76 19.91
N GLU A 257 -23.70 12.43 18.81
CA GLU A 257 -24.87 11.55 18.81
C GLU A 257 -24.69 10.37 17.85
N PRO A 258 -25.29 9.20 18.13
CA PRO A 258 -25.24 8.07 17.23
C PRO A 258 -25.94 8.37 15.90
N VAL A 259 -25.35 7.94 14.79
CA VAL A 259 -25.99 7.99 13.46
C VAL A 259 -26.95 6.80 13.31
N ALA A 260 -28.06 6.95 12.60
CA ALA A 260 -28.98 5.84 12.33
C ALA A 260 -28.31 4.74 11.48
N GLU A 261 -28.64 3.46 11.75
CA GLU A 261 -27.98 2.31 11.11
C GLU A 261 -28.08 2.33 9.58
N GLY A 262 -29.24 2.69 9.02
CA GLY A 262 -29.43 2.82 7.58
C GLY A 262 -28.53 3.86 6.90
N ASP A 263 -28.19 4.95 7.61
CA ASP A 263 -27.31 6.00 7.10
C ASP A 263 -25.82 5.62 7.24
N ARG A 264 -25.47 4.77 8.22
CA ARG A 264 -24.09 4.25 8.37
C ARG A 264 -23.70 3.38 7.17
N LEU A 265 -24.65 2.63 6.63
CA LEU A 265 -24.46 1.72 5.49
C LEU A 265 -24.41 2.42 4.13
N ARG A 266 -24.53 3.76 4.09
CA ARG A 266 -24.53 4.56 2.85
C ARG A 266 -23.38 5.56 2.81
N LEU A 267 -22.90 5.82 1.60
CA LEU A 267 -21.99 6.92 1.33
C LEU A 267 -22.72 8.25 1.56
N CYS A 268 -22.16 9.13 2.39
CA CYS A 268 -22.77 10.39 2.80
C CYS A 268 -22.75 11.50 1.73
N LEU A 269 -22.07 11.29 0.59
CA LEU A 269 -22.04 12.23 -0.52
C LEU A 269 -22.65 11.60 -1.78
N ASP A 270 -23.50 12.38 -2.45
CA ASP A 270 -24.00 12.07 -3.78
C ASP A 270 -23.07 12.58 -4.88
N SER A 271 -23.39 12.24 -6.13
CA SER A 271 -22.59 12.64 -7.29
C SER A 271 -22.52 14.16 -7.49
N ASP A 272 -23.56 14.90 -7.10
CA ASP A 272 -23.61 16.36 -7.25
C ASP A 272 -22.69 17.05 -6.25
N SER A 273 -22.70 16.58 -5.01
CA SER A 273 -21.81 17.04 -3.95
C SER A 273 -20.34 16.75 -4.28
N LEU A 274 -20.04 15.57 -4.83
CA LEU A 274 -18.69 15.24 -5.28
C LEU A 274 -18.21 16.13 -6.42
N ARG A 275 -19.09 16.47 -7.38
CA ARG A 275 -18.78 17.45 -8.44
C ARG A 275 -18.50 18.85 -7.87
N GLN A 276 -19.30 19.32 -6.91
CA GLN A 276 -19.06 20.61 -6.25
C GLN A 276 -17.71 20.65 -5.51
N LEU A 277 -17.34 19.55 -4.83
CA LEU A 277 -16.06 19.43 -4.12
C LEU A 277 -14.87 19.34 -5.08
N HIS A 278 -15.02 18.63 -6.20
CA HIS A 278 -14.00 18.57 -7.24
C HIS A 278 -13.72 19.95 -7.84
N ASP A 279 -14.78 20.68 -8.21
CA ASP A 279 -14.65 22.04 -8.77
C ASP A 279 -14.08 23.04 -7.73
N LEU A 280 -14.49 22.91 -6.46
CA LEU A 280 -13.89 23.64 -5.34
C LEU A 280 -12.38 23.39 -5.27
N GLY A 281 -11.96 22.12 -5.30
CA GLY A 281 -10.56 21.71 -5.22
C GLY A 281 -9.71 22.30 -6.35
N LEU A 282 -10.18 22.23 -7.59
CA LEU A 282 -9.49 22.81 -8.76
C LEU A 282 -9.33 24.33 -8.63
N ARG A 283 -10.40 25.03 -8.25
CA ARG A 283 -10.39 26.49 -8.10
C ARG A 283 -9.46 26.93 -6.96
N VAL A 284 -9.47 26.23 -5.84
CA VAL A 284 -8.63 26.52 -4.68
C VAL A 284 -7.16 26.23 -4.97
N GLU A 285 -6.84 25.09 -5.58
CA GLU A 285 -5.47 24.77 -6.00
C GLU A 285 -4.93 25.79 -7.02
N THR A 286 -5.76 26.20 -7.99
CA THR A 286 -5.39 27.21 -8.98
C THR A 286 -5.13 28.58 -8.34
N LEU A 287 -5.94 28.98 -7.36
CA LEU A 287 -5.78 30.26 -6.65
C LEU A 287 -4.46 30.32 -5.88
N PHE A 288 -4.08 29.23 -5.19
CA PHE A 288 -2.88 29.20 -4.36
C PHE A 288 -1.62 28.69 -5.07
N GLY A 289 -1.75 28.06 -6.25
CA GLY A 289 -0.64 27.55 -7.06
C GLY A 289 0.10 26.35 -6.47
N ALA A 290 -0.48 25.70 -5.46
CA ALA A 290 0.09 24.55 -4.77
C ALA A 290 -1.04 23.65 -4.22
N PRO A 291 -0.78 22.35 -3.97
CA PRO A 291 -1.80 21.47 -3.41
C PRO A 291 -2.31 21.96 -2.05
N GLN A 292 -3.62 21.87 -1.85
CA GLN A 292 -4.33 22.41 -0.68
C GLN A 292 -5.04 21.32 0.12
N ASP A 293 -5.14 21.55 1.42
CA ASP A 293 -5.98 20.87 2.39
C ASP A 293 -7.09 21.84 2.79
N VAL A 294 -8.33 21.45 2.54
CA VAL A 294 -9.53 22.28 2.60
C VAL A 294 -10.54 21.68 3.57
N GLU A 295 -10.89 22.41 4.62
CA GLU A 295 -12.02 22.07 5.49
C GLU A 295 -13.31 22.67 4.94
N TRP A 296 -14.36 21.86 4.85
CA TRP A 296 -15.63 22.27 4.25
C TRP A 296 -16.83 21.68 5.00
N GLY A 297 -18.00 22.24 4.74
CA GLY A 297 -19.28 21.74 5.23
C GLY A 297 -20.41 22.05 4.26
N MET A 298 -21.46 21.25 4.32
CA MET A 298 -22.59 21.31 3.42
C MET A 298 -23.89 21.36 4.23
N LEU A 299 -24.78 22.25 3.80
CA LEU A 299 -26.12 22.45 4.39
C LEU A 299 -27.07 22.77 3.24
N ASP A 300 -28.18 22.04 3.13
CA ASP A 300 -29.18 22.22 2.06
C ASP A 300 -28.55 22.21 0.65
N GLY A 301 -27.58 21.31 0.42
CA GLY A 301 -26.84 21.19 -0.84
C GLY A 301 -25.86 22.33 -1.15
N ARG A 302 -25.68 23.29 -0.23
CA ARG A 302 -24.75 24.43 -0.39
C ARG A 302 -23.41 24.15 0.29
N LEU A 303 -22.35 24.16 -0.51
CA LEU A 303 -20.98 24.00 -0.03
C LEU A 303 -20.43 25.31 0.57
N THR A 304 -19.85 25.20 1.77
CA THR A 304 -19.17 26.30 2.46
C THR A 304 -17.76 25.88 2.86
N LEU A 305 -16.77 26.71 2.55
CA LEU A 305 -15.37 26.48 2.88
C LEU A 305 -15.03 27.15 4.23
N PHE A 306 -14.48 26.38 5.17
CA PHE A 306 -14.14 26.84 6.51
C PHE A 306 -12.68 27.23 6.66
N GLN A 307 -11.78 26.49 6.03
CA GLN A 307 -10.34 26.73 6.09
C GLN A 307 -9.64 26.16 4.85
N CYS A 308 -8.50 26.75 4.48
CA CYS A 308 -7.62 26.25 3.43
C CYS A 308 -6.16 26.44 3.84
N ARG A 309 -5.32 25.42 3.62
CA ARG A 309 -3.87 25.46 3.90
C ARG A 309 -3.09 24.64 2.87
N PRO A 310 -1.82 24.97 2.58
CA PRO A 310 -1.00 24.16 1.68
C PRO A 310 -0.69 22.79 2.30
N VAL A 311 -0.67 21.75 1.45
CA VAL A 311 -0.20 20.41 1.86
C VAL A 311 1.33 20.44 1.90
N THR A 312 1.90 20.38 3.11
CA THR A 312 3.36 20.50 3.32
C THR A 312 4.08 19.16 3.33
N VAL A 313 3.38 18.07 3.65
CA VAL A 313 3.94 16.70 3.59
C VAL A 313 3.57 16.08 2.25
N ILE A 314 4.30 16.44 1.20
CA ILE A 314 4.23 15.73 -0.07
C ILE A 314 5.43 14.79 -0.11
N SER A 315 5.18 13.49 -0.32
CA SER A 315 6.20 12.49 -0.64
C SER A 315 7.13 13.04 -1.74
N GLY A 316 8.44 13.04 -1.52
CA GLY A 316 9.45 13.78 -2.27
C GLY A 316 9.71 13.27 -3.69
N ARG A 317 9.18 12.10 -4.05
CA ARG A 317 9.06 11.72 -5.47
C ARG A 317 7.84 12.42 -6.05
N GLN A 318 8.11 13.42 -6.89
CA GLN A 318 7.16 13.89 -7.89
C GLN A 318 6.73 12.68 -8.72
N TRP A 319 5.60 12.07 -8.35
CA TRP A 319 4.86 11.21 -9.25
C TRP A 319 4.67 12.04 -10.52
N THR A 320 5.26 11.56 -11.61
CA THR A 320 5.39 12.28 -12.87
C THR A 320 4.08 12.99 -13.16
N ARG A 321 4.17 14.31 -13.32
CA ARG A 321 3.06 15.17 -13.73
C ARG A 321 2.42 14.49 -14.94
N ARG A 322 1.25 13.86 -14.73
CA ARG A 322 0.53 13.17 -15.79
C ARG A 322 0.24 14.21 -16.87
N SER A 323 0.57 13.90 -18.12
CA SER A 323 0.10 14.73 -19.22
C SER A 323 -1.43 14.69 -19.23
N PRO A 324 -2.11 15.73 -19.75
CA PRO A 324 -3.55 15.65 -19.98
C PRO A 324 -3.85 14.37 -20.75
N ARG A 325 -4.78 13.54 -20.24
CA ARG A 325 -5.21 12.30 -20.90
C ARG A 325 -5.42 12.55 -22.40
N ASP A 326 -4.87 11.68 -23.24
CA ASP A 326 -5.18 11.65 -24.68
C ASP A 326 -6.71 11.74 -24.84
N PRO A 327 -7.27 12.68 -25.62
CA PRO A 327 -8.70 12.77 -25.88
C PRO A 327 -9.31 11.46 -26.45
N ARG A 328 -8.48 10.54 -26.95
CA ARG A 328 -8.85 9.21 -27.44
C ARG A 328 -8.76 8.11 -26.37
N ALA A 329 -8.26 8.42 -25.17
CA ALA A 329 -8.21 7.48 -24.07
C ALA A 329 -9.65 7.15 -23.62
N LEU A 330 -9.92 5.85 -23.46
CA LEU A 330 -11.22 5.39 -22.99
C LEU A 330 -11.49 5.91 -21.56
N PRO A 331 -12.76 6.20 -21.21
CA PRO A 331 -13.13 6.63 -19.85
C PRO A 331 -12.67 5.62 -18.79
N ARG A 332 -12.32 6.09 -17.58
CA ARG A 332 -11.82 5.18 -16.53
C ARG A 332 -12.86 4.13 -16.15
N SER A 333 -14.14 4.45 -16.29
CA SER A 333 -15.28 3.53 -16.11
C SER A 333 -15.22 2.28 -17.01
N THR A 334 -14.52 2.35 -18.13
CA THR A 334 -14.34 1.22 -19.06
C THR A 334 -13.02 0.47 -18.86
N THR A 335 -12.11 1.02 -18.04
CA THR A 335 -10.79 0.43 -17.76
C THR A 335 -10.93 -0.89 -17.02
N VAL A 336 -10.23 -1.93 -17.49
CA VAL A 336 -10.20 -3.23 -16.82
C VAL A 336 -9.00 -3.29 -15.89
N TRP A 337 -9.27 -3.50 -14.61
CA TRP A 337 -8.29 -3.68 -13.55
C TRP A 337 -8.19 -5.14 -13.16
N THR A 338 -6.99 -5.65 -12.96
CA THR A 338 -6.77 -7.03 -12.49
C THR A 338 -5.67 -7.10 -11.44
N ASN A 339 -5.87 -7.90 -10.39
CA ASN A 339 -4.83 -8.29 -9.45
C ASN A 339 -4.55 -9.80 -9.50
N ALA A 340 -5.05 -10.56 -10.47
CA ALA A 340 -5.00 -12.03 -10.40
C ALA A 340 -3.56 -12.59 -10.30
N ASN A 341 -2.60 -12.02 -11.02
CA ASN A 341 -1.18 -12.39 -10.90
C ASN A 341 -0.48 -11.68 -9.72
N VAL A 342 -0.67 -10.35 -9.60
CA VAL A 342 0.03 -9.56 -8.57
C VAL A 342 -0.45 -9.91 -7.16
N GLY A 343 -1.74 -10.22 -7.00
CA GLY A 343 -2.37 -10.63 -5.75
C GLY A 343 -1.97 -12.04 -5.30
N GLU A 344 -1.36 -12.86 -6.15
CA GLU A 344 -0.68 -14.08 -5.72
C GLU A 344 0.71 -13.78 -5.15
N ALA A 345 1.46 -12.88 -5.81
CA ALA A 345 2.81 -12.50 -5.37
C ALA A 345 2.79 -11.60 -4.12
N LEU A 346 1.80 -10.72 -4.02
CA LEU A 346 1.57 -9.80 -2.92
C LEU A 346 0.08 -9.85 -2.52
N PRO A 347 -0.35 -10.92 -1.83
CA PRO A 347 -1.71 -11.05 -1.35
C PRO A 347 -1.99 -10.03 -0.23
N GLY A 348 -3.24 -9.59 -0.12
CA GLY A 348 -3.72 -8.67 0.92
C GLY A 348 -3.26 -7.22 0.77
N VAL A 349 -3.44 -6.44 1.85
CA VAL A 349 -3.10 -5.01 1.88
C VAL A 349 -1.58 -4.83 1.92
N ALA A 350 -1.07 -3.98 1.03
CA ALA A 350 0.33 -3.58 0.99
C ALA A 350 0.61 -2.43 1.96
N THR A 351 1.67 -2.52 2.75
CA THR A 351 2.12 -1.37 3.55
C THR A 351 2.64 -0.23 2.64
N PRO A 352 2.62 1.04 3.10
CA PRO A 352 3.16 2.17 2.35
C PRO A 352 4.60 1.97 1.84
N LEU A 353 5.45 1.34 2.65
CA LEU A 353 6.82 1.01 2.24
C LEU A 353 6.80 0.03 1.06
N THR A 354 6.10 -1.10 1.21
CA THR A 354 5.91 -2.12 0.19
C THR A 354 5.35 -1.53 -1.10
N TRP A 355 4.31 -0.71 -1.01
CA TRP A 355 3.73 -0.01 -2.16
C TRP A 355 4.77 0.88 -2.86
N SER A 356 5.54 1.69 -2.12
CA SER A 356 6.51 2.61 -2.69
C SER A 356 7.69 1.91 -3.39
N VAL A 357 8.04 0.70 -2.96
CA VAL A 357 9.07 -0.14 -3.59
C VAL A 357 8.51 -0.86 -4.81
N LEU A 358 7.42 -1.61 -4.65
CA LEU A 358 6.93 -2.53 -5.68
C LEU A 358 6.19 -1.84 -6.83
N SER A 359 5.54 -0.70 -6.58
CA SER A 359 4.90 0.07 -7.67
C SER A 359 5.93 0.61 -8.66
N VAL A 360 7.06 1.14 -8.15
CA VAL A 360 8.17 1.64 -8.96
C VAL A 360 8.86 0.49 -9.70
N PHE A 361 9.11 -0.62 -9.01
CA PHE A 361 9.66 -1.84 -9.62
C PHE A 361 8.77 -2.34 -10.77
N SER A 362 7.46 -2.39 -10.56
CA SER A 362 6.49 -2.86 -11.56
C SER A 362 6.39 -1.91 -12.75
N ASP A 363 6.24 -0.60 -12.52
CA ASP A 363 6.12 0.40 -13.58
C ASP A 363 7.38 0.44 -14.46
N HIS A 364 8.57 0.50 -13.85
CA HIS A 364 9.83 0.42 -14.56
C HIS A 364 9.93 -0.89 -15.36
N GLY A 365 9.45 -1.99 -14.77
CA GLY A 365 9.52 -3.29 -15.39
C GLY A 365 8.69 -3.42 -16.65
N PHE A 366 7.42 -3.00 -16.61
CA PHE A 366 6.56 -2.99 -17.78
C PHE A 366 7.08 -2.06 -18.88
N ARG A 367 7.51 -0.85 -18.52
CA ARG A 367 8.06 0.11 -19.49
C ARG A 367 9.28 -0.46 -20.22
N LYS A 368 10.20 -1.09 -19.48
CA LYS A 368 11.39 -1.71 -20.04
C LYS A 368 11.06 -2.93 -20.89
N ALA A 369 10.15 -3.80 -20.44
CA ALA A 369 9.73 -4.97 -21.21
C ALA A 369 9.11 -4.59 -22.56
N PHE A 370 8.13 -3.70 -22.57
CA PHE A 370 7.49 -3.25 -23.81
C PHE A 370 8.41 -2.39 -24.68
N GLY A 371 9.24 -1.53 -24.07
CA GLY A 371 10.25 -0.76 -24.78
C GLY A 371 11.28 -1.66 -25.48
N GLY A 372 11.71 -2.74 -24.84
CA GLY A 372 12.59 -3.76 -25.40
C GLY A 372 11.97 -4.50 -26.59
N LEU A 373 10.64 -4.69 -26.60
CA LEU A 373 9.90 -5.23 -27.75
C LEU A 373 9.70 -4.21 -28.88
N GLY A 374 10.21 -2.98 -28.73
CA GLY A 374 10.06 -1.89 -29.70
C GLY A 374 8.72 -1.14 -29.62
N CYS A 375 7.88 -1.45 -28.63
CA CYS A 375 6.60 -0.77 -28.42
C CYS A 375 6.79 0.66 -27.91
N SER A 376 5.85 1.53 -28.26
CA SER A 376 5.74 2.85 -27.66
C SER A 376 4.96 2.75 -26.36
N VAL A 377 5.60 3.06 -25.23
CA VAL A 377 4.95 3.16 -23.92
C VAL A 377 4.79 4.64 -23.60
N PRO A 378 3.56 5.16 -23.41
CA PRO A 378 3.34 6.54 -23.02
C PRO A 378 3.97 6.84 -21.65
N ASP A 379 4.59 8.01 -21.49
CA ASP A 379 5.20 8.41 -20.22
C ASP A 379 4.17 8.54 -19.09
N ASP A 380 2.93 8.88 -19.44
CA ASP A 380 1.77 9.06 -18.56
C ASP A 380 0.88 7.81 -18.42
N ALA A 381 1.27 6.67 -19.01
CA ALA A 381 0.50 5.43 -18.90
C ALA A 381 0.34 5.00 -17.43
N GLU A 382 -0.92 4.88 -16.98
CA GLU A 382 -1.24 4.35 -15.66
C GLU A 382 -1.24 2.82 -15.73
N LEU A 383 -0.10 2.20 -15.45
CA LEU A 383 0.06 0.74 -15.52
C LEU A 383 -0.36 0.02 -14.24
N VAL A 384 -0.30 0.72 -13.11
CA VAL A 384 -0.56 0.20 -11.77
C VAL A 384 -1.44 1.17 -11.00
N ALA A 385 -2.41 0.64 -10.26
CA ALA A 385 -3.27 1.41 -9.37
C ALA A 385 -3.39 0.73 -8.00
N ASN A 386 -3.74 1.54 -6.99
CA ASN A 386 -4.04 1.08 -5.64
C ASN A 386 -5.56 1.08 -5.44
N PHE A 387 -6.13 -0.03 -4.97
CA PHE A 387 -7.53 -0.09 -4.52
C PHE A 387 -7.56 -0.72 -3.14
N ARG A 388 -8.00 0.02 -2.12
CA ARG A 388 -8.03 -0.43 -0.71
C ARG A 388 -6.71 -1.08 -0.27
N GLY A 389 -5.59 -0.44 -0.60
CA GLY A 389 -4.24 -0.90 -0.28
C GLY A 389 -3.72 -2.10 -1.08
N ARG A 390 -4.47 -2.61 -2.06
CA ARG A 390 -4.06 -3.73 -2.93
C ARG A 390 -3.60 -3.22 -4.29
N ILE A 391 -2.65 -3.93 -4.90
CA ILE A 391 -2.06 -3.56 -6.20
C ILE A 391 -2.87 -4.16 -7.34
N TYR A 392 -3.31 -3.32 -8.26
CA TYR A 392 -4.00 -3.72 -9.49
C TYR A 392 -3.24 -3.23 -10.72
N LEU A 393 -3.21 -4.07 -11.75
CA LEU A 393 -2.67 -3.74 -13.07
C LEU A 393 -3.78 -3.20 -13.98
N ASN A 394 -3.45 -2.16 -14.75
CA ASN A 394 -4.33 -1.64 -15.78
C ASN A 394 -4.22 -2.51 -17.03
N LEU A 395 -5.10 -3.50 -17.14
CA LEU A 395 -5.09 -4.43 -18.26
C LEU A 395 -5.49 -3.75 -19.58
N SER A 396 -6.32 -2.71 -19.53
CA SER A 396 -6.70 -1.92 -20.70
C SER A 396 -5.49 -1.22 -21.33
N GLU A 397 -4.69 -0.54 -20.52
CA GLU A 397 -3.50 0.19 -20.98
C GLU A 397 -2.39 -0.76 -21.39
N ILE A 398 -2.13 -1.81 -20.60
CA ILE A 398 -1.17 -2.87 -20.94
C ILE A 398 -1.58 -3.56 -22.25
N GLY A 399 -2.86 -3.87 -22.42
CA GLY A 399 -3.41 -4.45 -23.65
C GLY A 399 -3.27 -3.53 -24.85
N SER A 400 -3.51 -2.23 -24.67
CA SER A 400 -3.32 -1.20 -25.71
C SER A 400 -1.85 -1.14 -26.15
N ILE A 401 -0.91 -1.13 -25.20
CA ILE A 401 0.52 -1.16 -25.50
C ILE A 401 0.91 -2.47 -26.22
N ALA A 402 0.44 -3.61 -25.70
CA ALA A 402 0.74 -4.94 -26.23
C ALA A 402 0.20 -5.15 -27.65
N SER A 403 -0.95 -4.54 -28.00
CA SER A 403 -1.58 -4.65 -29.32
C SER A 403 -0.71 -4.14 -30.47
N GLN A 404 0.35 -3.37 -30.20
CA GLN A 404 1.36 -2.99 -31.19
C GLN A 404 2.11 -4.20 -31.76
N VAL A 405 2.19 -5.30 -31.01
CA VAL A 405 2.86 -6.54 -31.41
C VAL A 405 1.85 -7.52 -32.00
N PRO A 406 2.02 -7.98 -33.26
CA PRO A 406 1.13 -8.95 -33.87
C PRO A 406 1.01 -10.24 -33.03
N GLY A 407 -0.21 -10.62 -32.67
CA GLY A 407 -0.50 -11.82 -31.88
C GLY A 407 -0.52 -11.63 -30.36
N LEU A 408 -0.09 -10.47 -29.83
CA LEU A 408 -0.29 -10.10 -28.42
C LEU A 408 -1.61 -9.32 -28.22
N GLY A 409 -2.73 -10.04 -28.30
CA GLY A 409 -4.06 -9.46 -28.07
C GLY A 409 -4.48 -9.39 -26.59
N PRO A 410 -5.56 -8.65 -26.26
CA PRO A 410 -6.06 -8.47 -24.89
C PRO A 410 -6.35 -9.77 -24.15
N ARG A 411 -6.94 -10.76 -24.84
CA ARG A 411 -7.22 -12.09 -24.25
C ARG A 411 -5.95 -12.83 -23.86
N LEU A 412 -4.89 -12.74 -24.65
CA LEU A 412 -3.61 -13.36 -24.31
C LEU A 412 -2.96 -12.64 -23.11
N MET A 413 -3.08 -11.32 -23.01
CA MET A 413 -2.61 -10.56 -21.84
C MET A 413 -3.40 -10.93 -20.58
N LEU A 414 -4.72 -11.07 -20.68
CA LEU A 414 -5.57 -11.53 -19.57
C LEU A 414 -5.18 -12.95 -19.12
N ALA A 415 -5.00 -13.87 -20.08
CA ALA A 415 -4.61 -15.26 -19.81
C ALA A 415 -3.22 -15.36 -19.18
N LEU A 416 -2.23 -14.57 -19.67
CA LEU A 416 -0.90 -14.49 -19.06
C LEU A 416 -0.92 -13.78 -17.69
N GLY A 417 -1.87 -12.86 -17.48
CA GLY A 417 -2.13 -12.19 -16.22
C GLY A 417 -2.98 -12.99 -15.23
N GLY A 418 -3.44 -14.19 -15.60
CA GLY A 418 -4.24 -15.07 -14.74
C GLY A 418 -5.67 -14.58 -14.45
N GLY A 419 -6.16 -13.55 -15.14
CA GLY A 419 -7.49 -12.99 -14.90
C GLY A 419 -8.61 -13.87 -15.46
N ALA A 420 -9.79 -13.80 -14.83
CA ALA A 420 -10.99 -14.48 -15.30
C ALA A 420 -11.51 -13.85 -16.61
N ASP A 421 -12.08 -14.67 -17.49
CA ASP A 421 -12.60 -14.23 -18.79
C ASP A 421 -13.67 -13.14 -18.60
N LEU A 422 -13.42 -11.96 -19.16
CA LEU A 422 -14.34 -10.82 -19.13
C LEU A 422 -15.03 -10.68 -20.49
N PRO A 423 -16.37 -10.76 -20.53
CA PRO A 423 -17.12 -10.46 -21.75
C PRO A 423 -16.72 -9.09 -22.29
N ASN A 424 -16.60 -8.95 -23.60
CA ASN A 424 -16.33 -7.68 -24.30
C ASN A 424 -15.03 -6.97 -23.87
N LEU A 425 -14.00 -7.71 -23.39
CA LEU A 425 -12.69 -7.13 -23.02
C LEU A 425 -12.08 -6.25 -24.12
N GLU A 426 -12.34 -6.60 -25.37
CA GLU A 426 -11.82 -5.91 -26.56
C GLU A 426 -12.32 -4.45 -26.65
N ASP A 427 -13.56 -4.18 -26.21
CA ASP A 427 -14.13 -2.83 -26.17
C ASP A 427 -13.43 -1.90 -25.16
N SER A 428 -12.76 -2.51 -24.17
CA SER A 428 -12.01 -1.81 -23.13
C SER A 428 -10.54 -1.57 -23.51
N VAL A 429 -10.11 -1.93 -24.73
CA VAL A 429 -8.73 -1.78 -25.19
C VAL A 429 -8.67 -0.93 -26.46
N ALA A 430 -7.99 0.21 -26.38
CA ALA A 430 -7.69 1.01 -27.57
C ALA A 430 -6.59 0.34 -28.40
N ALA A 431 -6.96 -0.35 -29.48
CA ALA A 431 -6.01 -1.03 -30.35
C ALA A 431 -5.06 -0.02 -31.06
N LYS A 432 -3.76 -0.30 -31.02
CA LYS A 432 -2.72 0.48 -31.71
C LYS A 432 -2.27 -0.25 -32.97
N GLY A 433 -1.97 0.49 -34.04
CA GLY A 433 -1.52 -0.10 -35.30
C GLY A 433 -0.10 -0.69 -35.23
N HIS A 434 0.15 -1.72 -36.04
CA HIS A 434 1.43 -2.46 -36.08
C HIS A 434 2.57 -1.76 -36.83
N ALA A 435 2.30 -0.67 -37.55
CA ALA A 435 3.25 -0.06 -38.49
C ALA A 435 4.60 0.32 -37.84
N ARG A 436 4.55 0.88 -36.61
CA ARG A 436 5.75 1.28 -35.87
C ARG A 436 6.55 0.08 -35.35
N PHE A 437 5.87 -1.00 -34.95
CA PHE A 437 6.52 -2.25 -34.55
C PHE A 437 7.33 -2.81 -35.72
N TYR A 438 6.73 -2.93 -36.91
CA TYR A 438 7.44 -3.38 -38.11
C TYR A 438 8.61 -2.46 -38.50
N ALA A 439 8.43 -1.13 -38.38
CA ALA A 439 9.50 -0.17 -38.65
C ALA A 439 10.70 -0.29 -37.69
N ARG A 440 10.45 -0.64 -36.42
CA ARG A 440 11.51 -0.82 -35.40
C ARG A 440 12.08 -2.23 -35.35
N LEU A 441 11.44 -3.19 -36.02
CA LEU A 441 11.82 -4.59 -35.98
C LEU A 441 13.32 -4.85 -36.27
N PRO A 442 13.99 -4.19 -37.25
CA PRO A 442 15.43 -4.39 -37.46
C PRO A 442 16.29 -3.97 -36.27
N PHE A 443 15.94 -2.85 -35.62
CA PHE A 443 16.64 -2.35 -34.43
C PHE A 443 16.36 -3.22 -33.21
N THR A 444 15.09 -3.58 -32.99
CA THR A 444 14.69 -4.49 -31.92
C THR A 444 15.38 -5.84 -32.05
N LEU A 445 15.46 -6.39 -33.28
CA LEU A 445 16.14 -7.64 -33.56
C LEU A 445 17.66 -7.54 -33.32
N ALA A 446 18.30 -6.43 -33.73
CA ALA A 446 19.71 -6.19 -33.48
C ALA A 446 20.03 -6.07 -31.98
N THR A 447 19.24 -5.29 -31.24
CA THR A 447 19.34 -5.17 -29.77
C THR A 447 19.11 -6.52 -29.12
N PHE A 448 18.09 -7.28 -29.55
CA PHE A 448 17.81 -8.61 -29.04
C PHE A 448 18.97 -9.60 -29.27
N LEU A 449 19.58 -9.60 -30.46
CA LEU A 449 20.74 -10.44 -30.75
C LEU A 449 21.95 -10.04 -29.90
N LYS A 450 22.18 -8.74 -29.70
CA LYS A 450 23.22 -8.21 -28.83
C LYS A 450 22.99 -8.64 -27.38
N ASP A 451 21.78 -8.43 -26.87
CA ASP A 451 21.38 -8.79 -25.51
C ASP A 451 21.53 -10.29 -25.31
N ARG A 452 21.10 -11.11 -26.27
CA ARG A 452 21.33 -12.56 -26.24
C ARG A 452 22.81 -12.95 -26.13
N LEU A 453 23.70 -12.26 -26.86
CA LEU A 453 25.14 -12.55 -26.85
C LEU A 453 25.82 -12.08 -25.54
N LEU A 454 25.31 -11.01 -24.94
CA LEU A 454 25.89 -10.39 -23.74
C LEU A 454 25.23 -10.85 -22.44
N PHE A 455 24.01 -11.39 -22.49
CA PHE A 455 23.20 -11.74 -21.32
C PHE A 455 23.91 -12.73 -20.40
N ASP A 456 24.64 -13.70 -20.96
CA ASP A 456 25.40 -14.66 -20.15
C ASP A 456 26.48 -13.97 -19.32
N ARG A 457 27.18 -12.97 -19.89
CA ARG A 457 28.17 -12.18 -19.17
C ARG A 457 27.51 -11.25 -18.16
N GLU A 458 26.38 -10.63 -18.54
CA GLU A 458 25.62 -9.75 -17.66
C GLU A 458 25.08 -10.51 -16.45
N LEU A 459 24.50 -11.69 -16.65
CA LEU A 459 23.98 -12.55 -15.58
C LEU A 459 25.09 -12.98 -14.62
N LEU A 460 26.24 -13.44 -15.11
CA LEU A 460 27.38 -13.79 -14.28
C LEU A 460 27.89 -12.60 -13.46
N SER A 461 28.04 -11.43 -14.11
CA SER A 461 28.46 -10.21 -13.42
C SER A 461 27.48 -9.79 -12.32
N PHE A 462 26.18 -9.98 -12.57
CA PHE A 462 25.11 -9.69 -11.62
C PHE A 462 25.12 -10.68 -10.45
N GLU A 463 25.33 -11.97 -10.69
CA GLU A 463 25.43 -12.97 -9.60
C GLU A 463 26.65 -12.71 -8.70
N GLU A 464 27.79 -12.31 -9.27
CA GLU A 464 28.98 -11.91 -8.49
C GLU A 464 28.76 -10.62 -7.70
N GLU A 465 28.07 -9.63 -8.27
CA GLU A 465 27.70 -8.38 -7.60
C GLU A 465 26.75 -8.67 -6.43
N LEU A 466 25.68 -9.42 -6.68
CA LEU A 466 24.71 -9.79 -5.66
C LEU A 466 25.35 -10.62 -4.53
N GLY A 467 26.23 -11.57 -4.87
CA GLY A 467 26.95 -12.36 -3.88
C GLY A 467 27.85 -11.51 -2.98
N ARG A 468 28.52 -10.50 -3.55
CA ARG A 468 29.33 -9.53 -2.79
C ARG A 468 28.48 -8.66 -1.88
N GLU A 469 27.39 -8.10 -2.39
CA GLU A 469 26.47 -7.32 -1.58
C GLU A 469 25.88 -8.19 -0.46
N ARG A 470 25.44 -9.42 -0.75
CA ARG A 470 24.94 -10.35 0.28
C ARG A 470 25.93 -10.54 1.43
N LEU A 471 27.19 -10.81 1.13
CA LEU A 471 28.23 -10.96 2.16
C LEU A 471 28.44 -9.65 2.94
N ARG A 472 28.40 -8.50 2.27
CA ARG A 472 28.47 -7.18 2.91
C ARG A 472 27.28 -6.94 3.86
N PHE A 473 26.06 -7.29 3.44
CA PHE A 473 24.82 -7.16 4.22
C PHE A 473 24.78 -8.12 5.41
N GLN A 474 25.34 -9.33 5.28
CA GLN A 474 25.42 -10.31 6.37
C GLN A 474 26.58 -10.02 7.35
N GLY A 475 27.66 -9.40 6.87
CA GLY A 475 28.88 -9.17 7.65
C GLY A 475 28.86 -7.93 8.53
N LEU A 476 27.87 -7.03 8.41
CA LEU A 476 27.78 -5.80 9.19
C LEU A 476 26.51 -5.75 10.04
N ASP A 477 26.67 -5.46 11.32
CA ASP A 477 25.55 -5.12 12.20
C ASP A 477 25.03 -3.71 11.87
N LEU A 478 23.82 -3.63 11.33
CA LEU A 478 23.15 -2.37 10.98
C LEU A 478 23.10 -1.37 12.15
N ARG A 479 23.04 -1.87 13.39
CA ARG A 479 22.94 -1.04 14.61
C ARG A 479 24.16 -0.13 14.82
N VAL A 480 25.30 -0.47 14.20
CA VAL A 480 26.55 0.31 14.29
C VAL A 480 26.56 1.48 13.30
N LEU A 481 25.73 1.44 12.26
CA LEU A 481 25.69 2.51 11.24
C LEU A 481 25.12 3.82 11.80
N SER A 482 25.65 4.95 11.33
CA SER A 482 25.01 6.26 11.52
C SER A 482 23.73 6.36 10.68
N PRO A 483 22.82 7.32 10.96
CA PRO A 483 21.65 7.55 10.12
C PRO A 483 21.98 7.76 8.64
N SER A 484 23.04 8.51 8.33
CA SER A 484 23.53 8.70 6.96
C SER A 484 24.13 7.41 6.35
N GLY A 485 24.74 6.55 7.17
CA GLY A 485 25.22 5.24 6.72
C GLY A 485 24.06 4.31 6.37
N LEU A 486 22.99 4.33 7.17
CA LEU A 486 21.77 3.55 6.91
C LEU A 486 21.01 4.08 5.67
N ASP A 487 21.01 5.39 5.45
CA ASP A 487 20.47 6.04 4.24
C ASP A 487 21.19 5.56 2.97
N GLN A 488 22.52 5.50 3.01
CA GLN A 488 23.31 4.95 1.91
C GLN A 488 23.03 3.47 1.67
N TRP A 489 22.83 2.69 2.75
CA TRP A 489 22.47 1.28 2.65
C TRP A 489 21.09 1.06 2.03
N LEU A 490 20.12 1.92 2.36
CA LEU A 490 18.80 1.91 1.70
C LEU A 490 18.93 2.22 0.21
N TRP A 491 19.77 3.19 -0.15
CA TRP A 491 20.05 3.55 -1.54
C TRP A 491 20.73 2.41 -2.31
N ASP A 492 21.69 1.72 -1.69
CA ASP A 492 22.36 0.56 -2.28
C ASP A 492 21.35 -0.57 -2.55
N ALA A 493 20.43 -0.84 -1.60
CA ALA A 493 19.35 -1.82 -1.77
C ALA A 493 18.37 -1.44 -2.92
N GLU A 494 18.05 -0.15 -3.07
CA GLU A 494 17.25 0.36 -4.21
C GLU A 494 17.91 0.09 -5.56
N ASN A 495 19.20 0.40 -5.69
CA ASN A 495 19.91 0.15 -6.94
C ASN A 495 20.04 -1.33 -7.24
N LEU A 496 20.28 -2.14 -6.22
CA LEU A 496 20.34 -3.58 -6.36
C LEU A 496 18.99 -4.14 -6.85
N LEU A 497 17.87 -3.68 -6.29
CA LEU A 497 16.53 -4.11 -6.73
C LEU A 497 16.25 -3.70 -8.19
N LEU A 498 16.58 -2.46 -8.57
CA LEU A 498 16.44 -1.98 -9.95
C LEU A 498 17.33 -2.79 -10.91
N ARG A 499 18.55 -3.13 -10.49
CA ARG A 499 19.48 -3.97 -11.24
C ARG A 499 18.95 -5.39 -11.39
N THR A 500 18.45 -6.01 -10.32
CA THR A 500 17.80 -7.33 -10.36
C THR A 500 16.61 -7.32 -11.30
N GLY A 501 15.74 -6.31 -11.20
CA GLY A 501 14.58 -6.15 -12.10
C GLY A 501 15.00 -6.03 -13.56
N SER A 502 16.05 -5.25 -13.84
CA SER A 502 16.61 -5.12 -15.19
C SER A 502 17.02 -6.47 -15.79
N VAL A 503 17.80 -7.26 -15.07
CA VAL A 503 18.30 -8.57 -15.52
C VAL A 503 17.13 -9.57 -15.65
N LEU A 504 16.21 -9.57 -14.68
CA LEU A 504 14.98 -10.36 -14.68
C LEU A 504 14.18 -10.13 -15.97
N LEU A 505 13.93 -8.88 -16.34
CA LEU A 505 13.11 -8.53 -17.50
C LEU A 505 13.77 -8.93 -18.82
N THR A 506 15.09 -8.76 -18.95
CA THR A 506 15.85 -9.24 -20.10
C THR A 506 15.72 -10.77 -20.22
N GLY A 507 15.84 -11.50 -19.10
CA GLY A 507 15.63 -12.94 -19.04
C GLY A 507 14.20 -13.35 -19.44
N TYR A 508 13.18 -12.65 -18.96
CA TYR A 508 11.77 -12.90 -19.30
C TYR A 508 11.49 -12.64 -20.78
N GLY A 509 12.02 -11.56 -21.36
CA GLY A 509 11.91 -11.25 -22.79
C GLY A 509 12.52 -12.36 -23.65
N ASN A 510 13.72 -12.83 -23.30
CA ASN A 510 14.38 -13.95 -23.96
C ASN A 510 13.54 -15.24 -23.88
N LEU A 511 12.97 -15.53 -22.70
CA LEU A 511 12.12 -16.70 -22.49
C LEU A 511 10.85 -16.64 -23.33
N LEU A 512 10.14 -15.51 -23.34
CA LEU A 512 8.92 -15.32 -24.13
C LEU A 512 9.18 -15.55 -25.62
N LEU A 513 10.28 -15.02 -26.15
CA LEU A 513 10.64 -15.27 -27.56
C LEU A 513 10.95 -16.74 -27.79
N ALA A 514 11.75 -17.37 -26.92
CA ALA A 514 12.12 -18.78 -27.06
C ALA A 514 10.88 -19.70 -27.04
N LEU A 515 9.90 -19.39 -26.17
CA LEU A 515 8.61 -20.10 -26.12
C LEU A 515 7.76 -19.84 -27.36
N ALA A 516 7.72 -18.61 -27.88
CA ALA A 516 6.99 -18.28 -29.12
C ALA A 516 7.55 -19.02 -30.33
N LEU A 517 8.89 -19.09 -30.45
CA LEU A 517 9.57 -19.88 -31.47
C LEU A 517 9.27 -21.37 -31.32
N LEU A 518 9.33 -21.90 -30.09
CA LEU A 518 9.04 -23.30 -29.81
C LEU A 518 7.59 -23.63 -30.17
N ARG A 519 6.62 -22.79 -29.79
CA ARG A 519 5.22 -22.94 -30.15
C ARG A 519 5.01 -22.95 -31.66
N THR A 520 5.73 -22.10 -32.40
CA THR A 520 5.66 -22.05 -33.87
C THR A 520 6.16 -23.36 -34.49
N VAL A 521 7.28 -23.91 -33.99
CA VAL A 521 7.81 -25.21 -34.44
C VAL A 521 6.84 -26.34 -34.10
N VAL A 522 6.31 -26.40 -32.88
CA VAL A 522 5.36 -27.43 -32.45
C VAL A 522 4.09 -27.37 -33.28
N ARG A 523 3.54 -26.17 -33.52
CA ARG A 523 2.34 -25.96 -34.35
C ARG A 523 2.56 -26.42 -35.79
N ALA A 524 3.72 -26.15 -36.37
CA ALA A 524 4.06 -26.58 -37.72
C ALA A 524 4.27 -28.11 -37.81
N ALA A 525 4.81 -28.73 -36.77
CA ALA A 525 5.13 -30.16 -36.76
C ALA A 525 3.96 -31.05 -36.33
N MET A 526 3.09 -30.57 -35.43
CA MET A 526 2.06 -31.35 -34.74
C MET A 526 0.78 -30.51 -34.52
N PRO A 527 0.06 -30.14 -35.61
CA PRO A 527 -1.14 -29.32 -35.51
C PRO A 527 -2.24 -30.00 -34.67
N GLY A 528 -2.90 -29.25 -33.79
CA GLY A 528 -3.98 -29.71 -32.91
C GLY A 528 -3.54 -30.44 -31.64
N ARG A 529 -2.23 -30.57 -31.38
CA ARG A 529 -1.65 -31.13 -30.14
C ARG A 529 -0.67 -30.17 -29.47
N GLU A 530 -0.72 -28.89 -29.82
CA GLU A 530 0.32 -27.92 -29.45
C GLU A 530 0.44 -27.76 -27.94
N ASP A 531 -0.67 -27.51 -27.26
CA ASP A 531 -0.67 -27.18 -25.84
C ASP A 531 -0.27 -28.40 -24.97
N ILE A 532 -0.63 -29.62 -25.38
CA ILE A 532 -0.23 -30.87 -24.68
C ILE A 532 1.28 -31.09 -24.80
N ILE A 533 1.82 -31.03 -26.02
CA ILE A 533 3.25 -31.25 -26.26
C ILE A 533 4.09 -30.14 -25.62
N LEU A 534 3.65 -28.88 -25.71
CA LEU A 534 4.34 -27.76 -25.07
C LEU A 534 4.38 -27.90 -23.55
N ARG A 535 3.27 -28.29 -22.92
CA ARG A 535 3.21 -28.56 -21.48
C ARG A 535 4.24 -29.62 -21.08
N ASP A 536 4.28 -30.74 -21.79
CA ASP A 536 5.17 -31.85 -21.43
C ASP A 536 6.65 -31.50 -21.70
N LEU A 537 6.96 -30.74 -22.77
CA LEU A 537 8.31 -30.24 -23.09
C LEU A 537 8.85 -29.25 -22.05
N VAL A 538 7.95 -28.50 -21.42
CA VAL A 538 8.22 -27.46 -20.42
C VAL A 538 7.94 -28.01 -19.00
N SER A 539 7.98 -29.34 -18.82
CA SER A 539 7.83 -30.01 -17.52
C SER A 539 9.10 -30.74 -17.10
N GLY A 540 9.20 -31.14 -15.83
CA GLY A 540 10.27 -32.03 -15.35
C GLY A 540 11.65 -31.38 -15.40
N PHE A 541 11.78 -30.16 -14.87
CA PHE A 541 13.09 -29.52 -14.72
C PHE A 541 13.83 -30.11 -13.52
N GLU A 542 15.12 -30.37 -13.68
CA GLU A 542 15.98 -30.70 -12.54
C GLU A 542 16.25 -29.40 -11.77
N HIS A 543 15.99 -29.42 -10.45
CA HIS A 543 16.31 -28.36 -9.49
C HIS A 543 15.60 -27.01 -9.74
N ILE A 544 14.30 -26.93 -9.39
CA ILE A 544 13.64 -25.63 -9.20
C ILE A 544 14.00 -25.12 -7.81
N GLU A 545 14.74 -24.02 -7.72
CA GLU A 545 15.24 -23.48 -6.45
C GLU A 545 14.15 -23.27 -5.39
N SER A 546 12.94 -22.87 -5.78
CA SER A 546 11.82 -22.70 -4.84
C SER A 546 11.23 -24.01 -4.30
N THR A 547 11.60 -25.16 -4.86
CA THR A 547 11.25 -26.48 -4.31
C THR A 547 12.26 -27.00 -3.30
N GLU A 548 13.48 -26.46 -3.30
CA GLU A 548 14.57 -26.88 -2.44
C GLU A 548 14.26 -26.72 -0.93
N PRO A 549 13.59 -25.65 -0.45
CA PRO A 549 13.26 -25.54 0.96
C PRO A 549 12.43 -26.73 1.47
N GLY A 550 11.39 -27.14 0.74
CA GLY A 550 10.57 -28.28 1.13
C GLY A 550 11.36 -29.60 1.14
N LEU A 551 12.21 -29.83 0.13
CA LEU A 551 13.04 -31.03 0.05
C LEU A 551 14.11 -31.07 1.15
N ALA A 552 14.70 -29.92 1.49
CA ALA A 552 15.63 -29.80 2.60
C ALA A 552 14.97 -30.16 3.93
N LEU A 553 13.71 -29.74 4.13
CA LEU A 553 12.96 -30.11 5.33
C LEU A 553 12.62 -31.59 5.41
N VAL A 554 12.35 -32.25 4.27
CA VAL A 554 12.22 -33.71 4.25
C VAL A 554 13.51 -34.39 4.72
N ARG A 555 14.66 -33.96 4.21
CA ARG A 555 15.97 -34.50 4.66
C ARG A 555 16.24 -34.22 6.13
N ILE A 556 15.83 -33.06 6.65
CA ILE A 556 15.96 -32.71 8.07
C ILE A 556 15.01 -33.55 8.92
N ALA A 557 13.79 -33.85 8.45
CA ALA A 557 12.85 -34.71 9.14
C ALA A 557 13.35 -36.16 9.19
N ASP A 558 13.94 -36.67 8.10
CA ASP A 558 14.59 -37.99 8.07
C ASP A 558 15.73 -38.06 9.10
N LEU A 559 16.60 -37.05 9.13
CA LEU A 559 17.67 -36.93 10.12
C LEU A 559 17.12 -36.85 11.56
N ALA A 560 16.06 -36.07 11.78
CA ALA A 560 15.42 -35.95 13.08
C ALA A 560 14.71 -37.25 13.49
N SER A 561 14.32 -38.11 12.56
CA SER A 561 13.72 -39.42 12.88
C SER A 561 14.70 -40.38 13.54
N GLU A 562 16.01 -40.19 13.31
CA GLU A 562 17.12 -40.96 13.86
C GLU A 562 17.69 -40.34 15.17
N ASP A 563 17.33 -39.09 15.49
CA ASP A 563 17.75 -38.34 16.69
C ASP A 563 16.59 -38.26 17.70
N GLU A 564 16.56 -39.19 18.66
CA GLU A 564 15.46 -39.31 19.63
C GLU A 564 15.27 -38.07 20.51
N GLU A 565 16.35 -37.33 20.83
CA GLU A 565 16.23 -36.13 21.67
C GLU A 565 15.63 -34.97 20.87
N ALA A 566 16.11 -34.74 19.65
CA ALA A 566 15.57 -33.71 18.77
C ALA A 566 14.12 -34.02 18.36
N LYS A 567 13.82 -35.28 18.04
CA LYS A 567 12.48 -35.78 17.70
C LYS A 567 11.47 -35.49 18.81
N ARG A 568 11.84 -35.81 20.07
CA ARG A 568 10.99 -35.55 21.23
C ARG A 568 10.67 -34.07 21.36
N VAL A 569 11.68 -33.20 21.28
CA VAL A 569 11.48 -31.74 21.35
C VAL A 569 10.55 -31.25 20.23
N LEU A 570 10.76 -31.70 18.99
CA LEU A 570 9.95 -31.31 17.82
C LEU A 570 8.49 -31.80 17.89
N LEU A 571 8.23 -32.95 18.54
CA LEU A 571 6.89 -33.52 18.65
C LEU A 571 6.08 -32.95 19.83
N GLU A 572 6.74 -32.70 20.97
CA GLU A 572 6.10 -32.29 22.23
C GLU A 572 5.95 -30.77 22.35
N SER A 573 6.82 -29.99 21.69
CA SER A 573 6.82 -28.53 21.81
C SER A 573 5.82 -27.88 20.87
N ASP A 574 5.34 -26.69 21.27
CA ASP A 574 4.50 -25.84 20.42
C ASP A 574 5.34 -25.21 19.29
N PRO A 575 5.07 -25.50 18.00
CA PRO A 575 5.82 -24.93 16.88
C PRO A 575 5.82 -23.40 16.85
N GLU A 576 4.80 -22.73 17.41
CA GLU A 576 4.75 -21.27 17.41
C GLU A 576 5.79 -20.63 18.33
N ARG A 577 6.21 -21.35 19.37
CA ARG A 577 7.12 -20.85 20.41
C ARG A 577 8.53 -21.38 20.28
N LEU A 578 8.71 -22.46 19.50
CA LEU A 578 9.99 -23.12 19.35
C LEU A 578 10.97 -22.27 18.53
N SER A 579 12.22 -22.19 19.00
CA SER A 579 13.36 -21.63 18.28
C SER A 579 14.38 -22.73 17.96
N VAL A 580 15.29 -22.46 17.02
CA VAL A 580 16.42 -23.37 16.74
C VAL A 580 17.36 -23.48 17.94
N ASP A 581 17.43 -22.45 18.77
CA ASP A 581 18.27 -22.45 19.98
C ASP A 581 17.78 -23.47 21.03
N ASP A 582 16.48 -23.76 21.06
CA ASP A 582 15.85 -24.69 22.01
C ASP A 582 16.12 -26.17 21.68
N LEU A 583 16.63 -26.45 20.47
CA LEU A 583 17.00 -27.81 20.07
C LEU A 583 18.32 -28.25 20.71
N PRO A 584 18.47 -29.56 21.04
CA PRO A 584 19.71 -30.11 21.53
C PRO A 584 20.84 -29.92 20.51
N PRO A 585 22.10 -29.73 20.95
CA PRO A 585 23.24 -29.67 20.05
C PRO A 585 23.38 -31.00 19.31
N GLY A 586 23.43 -30.96 17.99
CA GLY A 586 23.43 -32.16 17.16
C GLY A 586 23.22 -31.85 15.68
N PRO A 587 23.24 -32.89 14.82
CA PRO A 587 23.18 -32.73 13.38
C PRO A 587 21.86 -32.10 12.91
N VAL A 588 20.75 -32.33 13.63
CA VAL A 588 19.45 -31.70 13.34
C VAL A 588 19.50 -30.18 13.55
N LYS A 589 20.10 -29.73 14.66
CA LYS A 589 20.27 -28.30 14.96
C LYS A 589 21.17 -27.63 13.92
N ASP A 590 22.30 -28.25 13.59
CA ASP A 590 23.24 -27.73 12.59
C ASP A 590 22.57 -27.61 11.20
N ALA A 591 21.79 -28.63 10.81
CA ALA A 591 21.04 -28.61 9.55
C ALA A 591 19.97 -27.52 9.53
N LEU A 592 19.27 -27.27 10.64
CA LEU A 592 18.28 -26.19 10.75
C LEU A 592 18.92 -24.79 10.74
N VAL A 593 20.08 -24.62 11.38
CA VAL A 593 20.85 -23.37 11.32
C VAL A 593 21.27 -23.09 9.86
N ALA A 594 21.80 -24.09 9.16
CA ALA A 594 22.16 -23.96 7.75
C ALA A 594 20.94 -23.64 6.88
N PHE A 595 19.81 -24.31 7.13
CA PHE A 595 18.55 -24.05 6.43
C PHE A 595 18.08 -22.60 6.59
N LEU A 596 18.09 -22.04 7.81
CA LEU A 596 17.69 -20.64 8.05
C LEU A 596 18.72 -19.62 7.54
N ALA A 597 20.00 -20.00 7.46
CA ALA A 597 21.03 -19.16 6.84
C ALA A 597 20.75 -19.00 5.33
N GLU A 598 20.41 -20.10 4.65
CA GLU A 598 20.16 -20.14 3.21
C GLU A 598 18.74 -19.63 2.83
N PHE A 599 17.70 -20.21 3.43
CA PHE A 599 16.30 -19.96 3.05
C PHE A 599 15.54 -19.04 4.00
N GLY A 600 16.13 -18.65 5.13
CA GLY A 600 15.43 -17.91 6.18
C GLY A 600 14.97 -16.49 5.81
N HIS A 601 15.40 -15.96 4.67
CA HIS A 601 14.93 -14.69 4.10
C HIS A 601 13.52 -14.78 3.48
N ARG A 602 13.03 -16.00 3.23
CA ARG A 602 11.67 -16.28 2.73
C ARG A 602 10.66 -16.24 3.88
N GLY A 603 9.37 -16.26 3.54
CA GLY A 603 8.28 -16.25 4.52
C GLY A 603 6.91 -16.13 3.84
N PRO A 604 5.81 -16.21 4.61
CA PRO A 604 4.48 -15.87 4.10
C PRO A 604 4.48 -14.43 3.58
N ARG A 605 3.74 -14.19 2.49
CA ARG A 605 3.62 -12.88 1.84
C ARG A 605 4.99 -12.27 1.58
N GLU A 606 5.88 -13.01 0.90
CA GLU A 606 7.30 -12.66 0.76
C GLU A 606 7.54 -11.26 0.16
N ALA A 607 6.63 -10.78 -0.70
CA ALA A 607 6.69 -9.44 -1.27
C ALA A 607 6.27 -8.33 -0.29
N GLU A 608 5.49 -8.65 0.76
CA GLU A 608 5.14 -7.69 1.81
C GLU A 608 6.33 -7.53 2.77
N LEU A 609 6.93 -6.34 2.76
CA LEU A 609 8.10 -6.02 3.57
C LEU A 609 7.81 -6.05 5.07
N ALA A 610 6.58 -5.78 5.49
CA ALA A 610 6.16 -5.88 6.89
C ALA A 610 5.93 -7.33 7.35
N SER A 611 5.85 -8.30 6.44
CA SER A 611 5.62 -9.70 6.78
C SER A 611 6.87 -10.38 7.36
N PRO A 612 6.78 -11.10 8.49
CA PRO A 612 7.90 -11.82 9.08
C PRO A 612 8.54 -12.87 8.17
N ARG A 613 9.85 -13.03 8.28
CA ARG A 613 10.62 -14.06 7.56
C ARG A 613 10.80 -15.32 8.42
N TRP A 614 11.10 -16.45 7.81
CA TRP A 614 11.31 -17.72 8.52
C TRP A 614 12.44 -17.65 9.55
N ARG A 615 13.48 -16.85 9.30
CA ARG A 615 14.55 -16.60 10.30
C ARG A 615 14.04 -15.87 11.55
N GLU A 616 13.02 -15.03 11.39
CA GLU A 616 12.42 -14.25 12.49
C GLU A 616 11.31 -15.03 13.20
N ARG A 617 10.54 -15.82 12.44
CA ARG A 617 9.43 -16.66 12.94
C ARG A 617 9.42 -18.03 12.23
N PRO A 618 10.19 -19.02 12.71
CA PRO A 618 10.33 -20.34 12.07
C PRO A 618 9.15 -21.30 12.30
N HIS A 619 8.03 -20.86 12.87
CA HIS A 619 6.87 -21.71 13.21
C HIS A 619 6.40 -22.67 12.10
N VAL A 620 6.37 -22.21 10.84
CA VAL A 620 6.02 -23.02 9.66
C VAL A 620 6.96 -24.21 9.48
N ILE A 621 8.24 -23.97 9.74
CA ILE A 621 9.32 -24.94 9.58
C ILE A 621 9.13 -26.05 10.61
N PHE A 622 8.92 -25.68 11.87
CA PHE A 622 8.66 -26.62 12.95
C PHE A 622 7.34 -27.37 12.78
N ALA A 623 6.28 -26.70 12.33
CA ALA A 623 5.01 -27.34 12.02
C ALA A 623 5.17 -28.40 10.91
N THR A 624 5.93 -28.08 9.87
CA THR A 624 6.23 -28.99 8.76
C THR A 624 7.02 -30.21 9.24
N LEU A 625 8.09 -30.02 10.01
CA LEU A 625 8.89 -31.12 10.57
C LEU A 625 8.05 -32.02 11.48
N ARG A 626 7.25 -31.42 12.37
CA ARG A 626 6.36 -32.15 13.28
C ARG A 626 5.36 -33.02 12.51
N ALA A 627 4.74 -32.46 11.46
CA ALA A 627 3.78 -33.20 10.64
C ALA A 627 4.46 -34.39 9.91
N GLN A 628 5.66 -34.19 9.39
CA GLN A 628 6.43 -35.27 8.74
C GLN A 628 6.91 -36.34 9.73
N LEU A 629 7.26 -35.97 10.96
CA LEU A 629 7.67 -36.93 12.01
C LEU A 629 6.50 -37.78 12.54
N ARG A 630 5.29 -37.21 12.64
CA ARG A 630 4.09 -37.93 13.12
C ARG A 630 3.65 -39.02 12.14
N GLU A 631 3.66 -38.69 10.86
CA GLU A 631 3.31 -39.61 9.78
C GLU A 631 4.41 -39.51 8.71
N PRO A 632 5.50 -40.31 8.85
CA PRO A 632 6.57 -40.36 7.88
C PRO A 632 5.99 -40.78 6.53
N ARG A 633 5.90 -39.83 5.61
CA ARG A 633 5.44 -40.15 4.27
C ARG A 633 6.54 -40.97 3.59
N SER A 634 6.16 -42.15 3.11
CA SER A 634 6.85 -42.74 1.97
C SER A 634 6.98 -41.66 0.89
N SER A 635 8.20 -41.48 0.38
CA SER A 635 8.63 -40.57 -0.70
C SER A 635 7.84 -40.68 -2.03
N ALA A 636 6.68 -41.31 -2.03
CA ALA A 636 5.81 -41.51 -3.16
C ALA A 636 4.81 -40.35 -3.33
N ARG A 637 5.28 -39.17 -3.76
CA ARG A 637 4.47 -38.28 -4.61
C ARG A 637 5.29 -37.65 -5.72
N ALA A 638 4.72 -37.77 -6.92
CA ALA A 638 5.30 -37.61 -8.25
C ALA A 638 6.67 -38.28 -8.42
N ASP A 639 6.70 -39.40 -9.14
CA ASP A 639 7.95 -39.92 -9.66
C ASP A 639 8.62 -38.84 -10.55
N PRO A 640 9.70 -38.18 -10.09
CA PRO A 640 10.40 -37.17 -10.90
C PRO A 640 10.89 -37.82 -12.21
N GLN A 641 11.14 -39.12 -12.18
CA GLN A 641 11.52 -39.92 -13.33
C GLN A 641 10.34 -40.11 -14.29
N ALA A 642 9.08 -40.13 -13.85
CA ALA A 642 7.91 -40.19 -14.73
C ALA A 642 7.75 -38.90 -15.55
N ARG A 643 8.00 -37.74 -14.95
CA ARG A 643 8.00 -36.45 -15.68
C ARG A 643 9.18 -36.30 -16.61
N LEU A 644 10.36 -36.68 -16.15
CA LEU A 644 11.54 -36.77 -17.00
C LEU A 644 11.24 -37.69 -18.20
N ARG A 645 10.60 -38.85 -17.98
CA ARG A 645 10.15 -39.77 -19.03
C ARG A 645 9.15 -39.12 -19.98
N ALA A 646 8.13 -38.43 -19.47
CA ALA A 646 7.14 -37.73 -20.29
C ALA A 646 7.78 -36.64 -21.16
N ARG A 647 8.68 -35.84 -20.58
CA ARG A 647 9.47 -34.81 -21.30
C ARG A 647 10.35 -35.41 -22.39
N VAL A 648 11.09 -36.48 -22.06
CA VAL A 648 11.97 -37.18 -23.01
C VAL A 648 11.14 -37.80 -24.14
N ALA A 649 9.96 -38.35 -23.83
CA ALA A 649 9.03 -38.85 -24.83
C ALA A 649 8.51 -37.72 -25.75
N ALA A 650 8.08 -36.59 -25.19
CA ALA A 650 7.62 -35.43 -25.95
C ALA A 650 8.74 -34.85 -26.85
N GLU A 651 9.96 -34.75 -26.33
CA GLU A 651 11.14 -34.32 -27.12
C GLU A 651 11.40 -35.29 -28.29
N LYS A 652 11.34 -36.60 -28.04
CA LYS A 652 11.53 -37.61 -29.07
C LYS A 652 10.44 -37.54 -30.14
N MET A 653 9.19 -37.33 -29.75
CA MET A 653 8.05 -37.17 -30.67
C MET A 653 8.19 -35.91 -31.54
N LEU A 654 8.57 -34.78 -30.95
CA LEU A 654 8.80 -33.54 -31.71
C LEU A 654 9.96 -33.72 -32.70
N LEU A 655 11.09 -34.29 -32.26
CA LEU A 655 12.25 -34.52 -33.11
C LEU A 655 12.02 -35.58 -34.20
N ALA A 656 11.07 -36.49 -34.02
CA ALA A 656 10.64 -37.43 -35.06
C ALA A 656 9.79 -36.74 -36.13
N SER A 657 9.01 -35.74 -35.74
CA SER A 657 8.04 -35.05 -36.59
C SER A 657 8.64 -33.91 -37.43
N VAL A 658 9.85 -33.44 -37.10
CA VAL A 658 10.56 -32.40 -37.87
C VAL A 658 11.58 -32.96 -38.88
N PRO A 659 11.81 -32.30 -40.04
CA PRO A 659 12.80 -32.72 -41.03
C PRO A 659 14.23 -32.81 -40.46
N ARG A 660 15.05 -33.73 -40.99
CA ARG A 660 16.46 -33.92 -40.58
C ARG A 660 17.29 -32.64 -40.44
N PRO A 661 17.27 -31.66 -41.37
CA PRO A 661 18.07 -30.43 -41.22
C PRO A 661 17.62 -29.54 -40.05
N VAL A 662 16.38 -29.68 -39.59
CA VAL A 662 15.76 -28.84 -38.54
C VAL A 662 15.93 -29.45 -37.14
N LYS A 663 16.29 -30.73 -37.02
CA LYS A 663 16.44 -31.42 -35.71
C LYS A 663 17.46 -30.78 -34.79
N MET A 664 18.64 -30.41 -35.30
CA MET A 664 19.69 -29.78 -34.49
C MET A 664 19.31 -28.38 -34.00
N PRO A 665 18.76 -27.48 -34.86
CA PRO A 665 18.17 -26.22 -34.40
C PRO A 665 17.11 -26.38 -33.31
N VAL A 666 16.21 -27.36 -33.46
CA VAL A 666 15.14 -27.63 -32.47
C VAL A 666 15.72 -28.11 -31.14
N ARG A 667 16.71 -29.01 -31.16
CA ARG A 667 17.43 -29.41 -29.94
C ARG A 667 18.06 -28.22 -29.22
N ARG A 668 18.76 -27.34 -29.95
CA ARG A 668 19.36 -26.12 -29.37
C ARG A 668 18.30 -25.19 -28.79
N LEU A 669 17.15 -25.04 -29.45
CA LEU A 669 16.03 -24.26 -28.95
C LEU A 669 15.48 -24.86 -27.65
N LEU A 670 15.28 -26.16 -27.57
CA LEU A 670 14.82 -26.85 -26.34
C LEU A 670 15.81 -26.66 -25.18
N THR A 671 17.11 -26.84 -25.42
CA THR A 671 18.14 -26.57 -24.39
C THR A 671 18.11 -25.13 -23.93
N TRP A 672 17.93 -24.18 -24.85
CA TRP A 672 17.87 -22.75 -24.53
C TRP A 672 16.62 -22.39 -23.72
N VAL A 673 15.44 -22.90 -24.09
CA VAL A 673 14.20 -22.73 -23.33
C VAL A 673 14.37 -23.26 -21.91
N ARG A 674 14.92 -24.47 -21.74
CA ARG A 674 15.16 -25.07 -20.42
C ARG A 674 16.05 -24.19 -19.54
N ARG A 675 17.16 -23.72 -20.11
CA ARG A 675 18.09 -22.84 -19.41
C ARG A 675 17.42 -21.53 -18.98
N LEU A 676 16.64 -20.91 -19.86
CA LEU A 676 15.96 -19.64 -19.57
C LEU A 676 14.89 -19.79 -18.49
N ILE A 677 14.22 -20.93 -18.40
CA ILE A 677 13.27 -21.22 -17.31
C ILE A 677 14.00 -21.33 -15.97
N GLY A 678 15.12 -22.05 -15.92
CA GLY A 678 15.94 -22.12 -14.69
C GLY A 678 16.44 -20.74 -14.25
N ILE A 679 16.94 -19.93 -15.18
CA ILE A 679 17.37 -18.55 -14.91
C ILE A 679 16.20 -17.70 -14.40
N ARG A 680 15.01 -17.83 -14.99
CA ARG A 680 13.81 -17.09 -14.58
C ARG A 680 13.42 -17.37 -13.13
N GLU A 681 13.42 -18.64 -12.72
CA GLU A 681 13.10 -19.04 -11.35
C GLU A 681 14.18 -18.56 -10.37
N SER A 682 15.46 -18.70 -10.74
CA SER A 682 16.60 -18.18 -9.99
C SER A 682 16.44 -16.66 -9.76
N LEU A 683 16.29 -15.87 -10.82
CA LEU A 683 16.19 -14.40 -10.72
C LEU A 683 14.98 -13.94 -9.88
N ARG A 684 13.88 -14.70 -9.86
CA ARG A 684 12.74 -14.41 -8.97
C ARG A 684 13.12 -14.58 -7.50
N SER A 685 13.86 -15.65 -7.17
CA SER A 685 14.41 -15.87 -5.83
C SER A 685 15.29 -14.70 -5.37
N ARG A 686 16.11 -14.14 -6.28
CA ARG A 686 16.98 -12.98 -5.99
C ARG A 686 16.18 -11.72 -5.67
N VAL A 687 15.01 -11.53 -6.27
CA VAL A 687 14.11 -10.41 -5.91
C VAL A 687 13.69 -10.54 -4.44
N THR A 688 13.25 -11.73 -4.00
CA THR A 688 12.86 -11.96 -2.60
C THR A 688 14.03 -11.74 -1.64
N GLU A 689 15.23 -12.15 -2.02
CA GLU A 689 16.45 -11.91 -1.23
C GLU A 689 16.71 -10.40 -1.04
N VAL A 690 16.63 -9.61 -2.11
CA VAL A 690 16.79 -8.14 -2.04
C VAL A 690 15.68 -7.49 -1.21
N LEU A 691 14.42 -7.95 -1.32
CA LEU A 691 13.32 -7.49 -0.46
C LEU A 691 13.57 -7.84 1.03
N GLY A 692 14.27 -8.94 1.31
CA GLY A 692 14.74 -9.26 2.65
C GLY A 692 15.68 -8.18 3.22
N LEU A 693 16.54 -7.58 2.39
CA LEU A 693 17.43 -6.48 2.80
C LEU A 693 16.65 -5.23 3.19
N TYR A 694 15.64 -4.87 2.40
CA TYR A 694 14.73 -3.75 2.73
C TYR A 694 14.07 -3.94 4.09
N ARG A 695 13.59 -5.15 4.37
CA ARG A 695 12.97 -5.47 5.66
C ARG A 695 13.96 -5.29 6.82
N ALA A 696 15.18 -5.80 6.68
CA ALA A 696 16.22 -5.63 7.71
C ALA A 696 16.50 -4.15 8.00
N ILE A 697 16.64 -3.33 6.95
CA ILE A 697 16.82 -1.88 7.07
C ILE A 697 15.59 -1.23 7.73
N ALA A 698 14.38 -1.62 7.34
CA ALA A 698 13.13 -1.06 7.87
C ALA A 698 12.94 -1.37 9.36
N LEU A 699 13.30 -2.58 9.82
CA LEU A 699 13.25 -2.94 11.23
C LEU A 699 14.21 -2.09 12.06
N ASP A 700 15.48 -1.96 11.63
CA ASP A 700 16.47 -1.13 12.32
C ASP A 700 16.05 0.35 12.34
N THR A 701 15.56 0.85 11.20
CA THR A 701 15.01 2.20 11.06
C THR A 701 13.84 2.45 12.02
N SER A 702 12.91 1.49 12.14
CA SER A 702 11.76 1.63 13.03
C SER A 702 12.17 1.70 14.50
N VAL A 703 13.13 0.87 14.93
CA VAL A 703 13.70 0.93 16.28
C VAL A 703 14.33 2.29 16.57
N ARG A 704 15.08 2.87 15.63
CA ARG A 704 15.69 4.20 15.78
C ARG A 704 14.65 5.31 15.89
N PHE A 705 13.62 5.27 15.06
CA PHE A 705 12.54 6.26 15.08
C PHE A 705 11.73 6.18 16.37
N HIS A 706 11.38 4.98 16.83
CA HIS A 706 10.69 4.75 18.09
C HIS A 706 11.49 5.28 19.30
N ARG A 707 12.82 5.04 19.33
CA ARG A 707 13.71 5.58 20.38
C ARG A 707 13.80 7.10 20.39
N THR A 708 13.62 7.73 19.23
CA THR A 708 13.64 9.19 19.10
C THR A 708 12.30 9.81 19.51
N ASP A 709 11.20 9.15 19.16
CA ASP A 709 9.84 9.56 19.50
C ASP A 709 8.92 8.33 19.55
N GLU A 710 8.46 7.96 20.75
CA GLU A 710 7.64 6.78 20.98
C GLU A 710 6.37 6.74 20.11
N ARG A 711 5.88 7.92 19.69
CA ARG A 711 4.67 8.07 18.88
C ARG A 711 4.77 7.45 17.48
N TYR A 712 5.96 7.04 17.04
CA TYR A 712 6.18 6.29 15.80
C TYR A 712 5.75 4.81 15.90
N GLY A 713 5.86 4.20 17.08
CA GLY A 713 5.73 2.74 17.25
C GLY A 713 6.92 1.93 16.69
N GLU A 714 6.93 0.63 16.95
CA GLU A 714 8.07 -0.28 16.68
C GLU A 714 8.23 -0.68 15.20
N ASP A 715 7.24 -0.39 14.38
CA ASP A 715 7.06 -0.81 12.97
C ASP A 715 6.88 0.41 12.04
N ALA A 716 7.33 1.59 12.49
CA ALA A 716 7.12 2.88 11.83
C ALA A 716 7.58 2.94 10.37
N ALA A 717 8.72 2.34 10.05
CA ALA A 717 9.29 2.39 8.70
C ALA A 717 8.38 1.73 7.66
N PHE A 718 7.62 0.69 8.02
CA PHE A 718 6.70 0.03 7.10
C PHE A 718 5.55 0.95 6.68
N PHE A 719 5.19 1.93 7.52
CA PHE A 719 4.15 2.93 7.22
C PHE A 719 4.69 4.21 6.58
N LEU A 720 5.97 4.23 6.24
CA LEU A 720 6.63 5.32 5.51
C LEU A 720 6.99 4.83 4.11
N THR A 721 7.02 5.76 3.15
CA THR A 721 7.57 5.49 1.81
C THR A 721 9.10 5.50 1.89
N VAL A 722 9.77 4.84 0.93
CA VAL A 722 11.25 4.83 0.87
C VAL A 722 11.84 6.25 0.92
N ASP A 723 11.25 7.18 0.16
CA ASP A 723 11.67 8.59 0.14
C ASP A 723 11.51 9.30 1.50
N GLU A 724 10.45 9.01 2.24
CA GLU A 724 10.27 9.56 3.59
C GLU A 724 11.28 8.99 4.58
N ILE A 725 11.65 7.72 4.43
CA ILE A 725 12.74 7.13 5.21
C ILE A 725 14.05 7.85 4.91
N HIS A 726 14.40 8.07 3.64
CA HIS A 726 15.59 8.85 3.27
C HIS A 726 15.57 10.25 3.89
N ARG A 727 14.44 10.96 3.80
CA ARG A 727 14.31 12.32 4.35
C ARG A 727 14.41 12.36 5.88
N LEU A 728 13.91 11.34 6.58
CA LEU A 728 14.05 11.24 8.04
C LEU A 728 15.49 10.88 8.44
N LEU A 729 16.12 9.92 7.76
CA LEU A 729 17.50 9.50 8.04
C LEU A 729 18.52 10.62 7.77
N THR A 730 18.26 11.45 6.75
CA THR A 730 19.10 12.62 6.40
C THR A 730 18.75 13.89 7.19
N GLY A 731 17.71 13.86 8.05
CA GLY A 731 17.28 15.02 8.83
C GLY A 731 16.62 16.15 8.02
N ARG A 732 16.19 15.87 6.78
CA ARG A 732 15.46 16.82 5.92
C ARG A 732 14.01 17.03 6.36
N VAL A 733 13.45 16.09 7.11
CA VAL A 733 12.12 16.17 7.73
C VAL A 733 12.25 15.86 9.22
N ALA A 734 11.63 16.67 10.07
CA ALA A 734 11.78 16.57 11.52
C ALA A 734 10.89 15.49 12.16
N ASN A 735 9.64 15.33 11.69
CA ASN A 735 8.70 14.39 12.31
C ASN A 735 7.57 13.97 11.35
N LEU A 736 7.34 12.66 11.23
CA LEU A 736 6.25 12.03 10.47
C LEU A 736 5.43 11.04 11.33
N ALA A 737 5.52 11.10 12.66
CA ALA A 737 4.82 10.17 13.55
C ALA A 737 3.29 10.23 13.38
N HIS A 738 2.73 11.42 13.08
CA HIS A 738 1.30 11.54 12.79
C HIS A 738 0.92 10.78 11.50
N VAL A 739 1.78 10.84 10.47
CA VAL A 739 1.55 10.19 9.17
C VAL A 739 1.57 8.68 9.35
N VAL A 740 2.52 8.16 10.13
CA VAL A 740 2.60 6.74 10.49
C VAL A 740 1.31 6.28 11.18
N ARG A 741 0.82 7.01 12.18
CA ARG A 741 -0.46 6.66 12.85
C ARG A 741 -1.65 6.69 11.90
N GLN A 742 -1.72 7.68 11.02
CA GLN A 742 -2.81 7.79 10.06
C GLN A 742 -2.79 6.63 9.05
N ARG A 743 -1.62 6.29 8.50
CA ARG A 743 -1.46 5.19 7.54
C ARG A 743 -1.66 3.82 8.18
N ARG A 744 -1.30 3.65 9.46
CA ARG A 744 -1.61 2.43 10.21
C ARG A 744 -3.11 2.22 10.35
N ARG A 745 -3.85 3.24 10.79
CA ARG A 745 -5.32 3.18 10.86
C ARG A 745 -5.95 2.91 9.49
N GLN A 746 -5.40 3.49 8.43
CA GLN A 746 -5.83 3.22 7.06
C GLN A 746 -5.59 1.77 6.65
N PHE A 747 -4.41 1.23 6.96
CA PHE A 747 -4.06 -0.16 6.70
C PHE A 747 -4.98 -1.13 7.45
N GLU A 748 -5.21 -0.91 8.74
CA GLU A 748 -6.13 -1.69 9.57
C GLU A 748 -7.55 -1.67 9.00
N ARG A 749 -8.02 -0.48 8.57
CA ARG A 749 -9.31 -0.33 7.90
C ARG A 749 -9.38 -1.13 6.61
N ASP A 750 -8.38 -1.00 5.74
CA ASP A 750 -8.36 -1.65 4.42
C ASP A 750 -8.19 -3.17 4.51
N GLN A 751 -7.60 -3.65 5.61
CA GLN A 751 -7.46 -5.07 5.92
C GLN A 751 -8.77 -5.66 6.45
N ALA A 752 -9.57 -4.88 7.19
CA ALA A 752 -10.87 -5.28 7.69
C ALA A 752 -11.96 -5.32 6.60
N LEU A 753 -11.74 -4.61 5.49
CA LEU A 753 -12.67 -4.61 4.36
C LEU A 753 -12.48 -5.87 3.49
N PRO A 754 -13.58 -6.41 2.92
CA PRO A 754 -13.48 -7.48 1.95
C PRO A 754 -12.62 -7.11 0.74
N ASP A 755 -11.81 -8.07 0.29
CA ASP A 755 -10.99 -7.95 -0.91
C ASP A 755 -11.87 -7.58 -2.11
N PRO A 756 -11.48 -6.56 -2.91
CA PRO A 756 -12.16 -6.31 -4.17
C PRO A 756 -12.00 -7.52 -5.12
N PRO A 757 -12.90 -7.71 -6.09
CA PRO A 757 -12.81 -8.80 -7.04
C PRO A 757 -11.48 -8.80 -7.79
N SER A 758 -10.99 -9.99 -8.14
CA SER A 758 -9.67 -10.11 -8.74
C SER A 758 -9.55 -9.43 -10.11
N THR A 759 -10.67 -9.26 -10.81
CA THR A 759 -10.75 -8.47 -12.04
C THR A 759 -12.08 -7.73 -12.11
N PHE A 760 -12.08 -6.44 -12.46
CA PHE A 760 -13.29 -5.62 -12.60
C PHE A 760 -13.13 -4.48 -13.63
N ARG A 761 -14.25 -3.86 -14.03
CA ARG A 761 -14.28 -2.68 -14.90
C ARG A 761 -14.55 -1.42 -14.08
N GLY A 762 -13.74 -0.38 -14.28
CA GLY A 762 -13.93 0.93 -13.65
C GLY A 762 -13.67 0.88 -12.15
N GLN A 763 -14.76 0.79 -11.38
CA GLN A 763 -14.74 0.76 -9.93
C GLN A 763 -14.95 -0.66 -9.39
N PRO A 764 -14.30 -1.02 -8.26
CA PRO A 764 -14.58 -2.28 -7.62
C PRO A 764 -16.06 -2.29 -7.16
N PRO A 765 -16.84 -3.31 -7.53
CA PRO A 765 -18.23 -3.40 -7.08
C PRO A 765 -18.29 -3.58 -5.56
N ALA A 766 -19.45 -3.25 -4.96
CA ALA A 766 -19.72 -3.62 -3.58
C ALA A 766 -19.64 -5.15 -3.45
N VAL A 767 -18.90 -5.64 -2.46
CA VAL A 767 -18.78 -7.08 -2.22
C VAL A 767 -20.11 -7.56 -1.65
N PRO A 768 -20.83 -8.49 -2.30
CA PRO A 768 -22.09 -8.98 -1.76
C PRO A 768 -21.83 -9.81 -0.49
N ASP A 769 -22.67 -9.60 0.53
CA ASP A 769 -22.52 -10.22 1.85
C ASP A 769 -22.73 -11.75 1.84
N ILE A 770 -23.43 -12.29 0.83
CA ILE A 770 -23.79 -13.72 0.78
C ILE A 770 -23.75 -14.21 -0.67
N VAL A 771 -22.83 -15.13 -0.97
CA VAL A 771 -22.84 -15.94 -2.20
C VAL A 771 -23.21 -17.36 -1.78
N THR A 772 -24.30 -17.90 -2.31
CA THR A 772 -24.67 -19.30 -2.10
C THR A 772 -23.83 -20.15 -3.05
N TYR A 773 -22.95 -20.99 -2.51
CA TYR A 773 -22.10 -21.88 -3.29
C TYR A 773 -22.79 -23.23 -3.49
N GLY A 774 -22.73 -23.78 -4.71
CA GLY A 774 -23.18 -25.15 -4.98
C GLY A 774 -22.22 -26.21 -4.42
N GLU A 775 -22.61 -27.48 -4.48
CA GLU A 775 -21.79 -28.62 -4.03
C GLU A 775 -20.53 -28.84 -4.87
N THR A 776 -20.48 -28.25 -6.07
CA THR A 776 -19.32 -28.26 -6.95
C THR A 776 -18.80 -26.84 -7.14
N LEU A 777 -17.53 -26.64 -6.80
CA LEU A 777 -16.80 -25.40 -7.06
C LEU A 777 -15.93 -25.60 -8.30
N SER A 778 -15.92 -24.60 -9.17
CA SER A 778 -15.10 -24.61 -10.39
C SER A 778 -13.97 -23.60 -10.26
N GLY A 779 -12.77 -24.01 -10.68
CA GLY A 779 -11.61 -23.15 -10.81
C GLY A 779 -10.78 -23.55 -12.03
N LEU A 780 -9.47 -23.46 -11.89
CA LEU A 780 -8.48 -23.77 -12.91
C LEU A 780 -7.62 -24.95 -12.47
N ALA A 781 -7.31 -25.83 -13.42
CA ALA A 781 -6.38 -26.94 -13.22
C ALA A 781 -4.96 -26.41 -12.95
N ALA A 782 -4.45 -26.61 -11.73
CA ALA A 782 -3.09 -26.24 -11.38
C ALA A 782 -2.16 -27.45 -11.44
N SER A 783 -2.47 -28.54 -10.75
CA SER A 783 -1.62 -29.74 -10.72
C SER A 783 -2.50 -30.98 -10.83
N GLY A 784 -2.22 -31.83 -11.82
CA GLY A 784 -3.07 -32.98 -12.18
C GLY A 784 -3.12 -34.08 -11.12
N GLY A 785 -4.15 -34.92 -11.21
CA GLY A 785 -4.44 -35.98 -10.25
C GLY A 785 -5.78 -35.79 -9.53
N TYR A 786 -6.27 -36.88 -8.93
CA TYR A 786 -7.52 -36.90 -8.16
C TYR A 786 -7.25 -37.35 -6.73
N VAL A 787 -7.73 -36.57 -5.76
CA VAL A 787 -7.59 -36.89 -4.33
C VAL A 787 -8.86 -36.58 -3.55
N GLU A 788 -9.13 -37.40 -2.54
CA GLU A 788 -10.17 -37.18 -1.53
C GLU A 788 -9.52 -37.06 -0.16
N GLY A 789 -10.08 -36.21 0.70
CA GLY A 789 -9.60 -36.02 2.07
C GLY A 789 -10.46 -35.03 2.84
N LEU A 790 -10.14 -34.87 4.13
CA LEU A 790 -10.76 -33.84 4.96
C LEU A 790 -10.16 -32.48 4.61
N ALA A 791 -10.98 -31.45 4.55
CA ALA A 791 -10.55 -30.09 4.30
C ALA A 791 -9.90 -29.49 5.55
N ARG A 792 -8.78 -28.81 5.36
CA ARG A 792 -8.16 -27.90 6.33
C ARG A 792 -8.23 -26.50 5.77
N VAL A 793 -9.18 -25.69 6.24
CA VAL A 793 -9.29 -24.29 5.82
C VAL A 793 -8.34 -23.44 6.65
N ALA A 794 -7.42 -22.75 5.99
CA ALA A 794 -6.39 -21.94 6.64
C ALA A 794 -6.29 -20.56 5.99
N HIS A 795 -6.43 -19.50 6.79
CA HIS A 795 -6.23 -18.12 6.34
C HIS A 795 -4.81 -17.64 6.63
N THR A 796 -4.18 -18.23 7.64
CA THR A 796 -2.80 -18.00 8.07
C THR A 796 -2.07 -19.33 8.18
N ILE A 797 -0.74 -19.29 8.22
CA ILE A 797 0.04 -20.52 8.39
C ILE A 797 -0.17 -21.13 9.79
N ALA A 798 -0.49 -20.31 10.80
CA ALA A 798 -0.84 -20.77 12.14
C ALA A 798 -2.05 -21.72 12.11
N ASP A 799 -3.07 -21.43 11.28
CA ASP A 799 -4.26 -22.26 11.11
C ASP A 799 -3.94 -23.65 10.52
N ALA A 800 -2.79 -23.78 9.86
CA ALA A 800 -2.30 -25.01 9.24
C ALA A 800 -1.17 -25.69 10.05
N SER A 801 -0.91 -25.25 11.28
CA SER A 801 0.18 -25.79 12.12
C SER A 801 0.02 -27.27 12.51
N ASP A 802 -1.22 -27.75 12.56
CA ASP A 802 -1.60 -29.15 12.83
C ASP A 802 -2.07 -29.91 11.57
N LEU A 803 -1.73 -29.41 10.37
CA LEU A 803 -2.09 -30.04 9.11
C LEU A 803 -1.64 -31.51 9.06
N SER A 804 -2.60 -32.41 8.84
CA SER A 804 -2.32 -33.84 8.67
C SER A 804 -1.98 -34.19 7.21
N PRO A 805 -1.11 -35.18 6.97
CA PRO A 805 -0.87 -35.73 5.65
C PRO A 805 -2.11 -36.30 4.92
N GLN A 806 -3.24 -36.47 5.59
CA GLN A 806 -4.46 -36.95 4.95
C GLN A 806 -5.40 -35.82 4.52
N GLU A 807 -5.11 -34.59 4.94
CA GLU A 807 -5.96 -33.42 4.72
C GLU A 807 -5.65 -32.68 3.41
N ILE A 808 -6.67 -32.08 2.83
CA ILE A 808 -6.60 -31.19 1.68
C ILE A 808 -6.59 -29.75 2.20
N LEU A 809 -5.53 -29.02 1.86
CA LEU A 809 -5.34 -27.64 2.31
C LEU A 809 -6.19 -26.69 1.46
N VAL A 810 -7.05 -25.89 2.09
CA VAL A 810 -7.92 -24.89 1.45
C VAL A 810 -7.50 -23.50 1.93
N VAL A 811 -7.00 -22.66 1.02
CA VAL A 811 -6.40 -21.36 1.35
C VAL A 811 -6.94 -20.24 0.46
N PRO A 812 -6.96 -18.97 0.94
CA PRO A 812 -7.33 -17.84 0.08
C PRO A 812 -6.30 -17.62 -1.04
N HIS A 813 -5.02 -17.82 -0.74
CA HIS A 813 -3.91 -17.70 -1.68
C HIS A 813 -2.79 -18.65 -1.27
N ALA A 814 -1.98 -19.07 -2.24
CA ALA A 814 -0.83 -19.94 -2.04
C ALA A 814 0.42 -19.24 -2.58
N ASP A 815 1.33 -18.82 -1.69
CA ASP A 815 2.64 -18.28 -2.04
C ASP A 815 3.77 -19.24 -1.64
N VAL A 816 5.04 -18.88 -1.91
CA VAL A 816 6.20 -19.72 -1.57
C VAL A 816 6.36 -19.93 -0.07
N GLY A 817 5.87 -19.01 0.76
CA GLY A 817 5.88 -19.15 2.21
C GLY A 817 5.11 -20.38 2.70
N TRP A 818 4.14 -20.86 1.92
CA TRP A 818 3.37 -22.08 2.17
C TRP A 818 4.02 -23.35 1.61
N SER A 819 5.10 -23.24 0.81
CA SER A 819 5.72 -24.38 0.13
C SER A 819 6.15 -25.52 1.06
N PRO A 820 6.64 -25.27 2.30
CA PRO A 820 6.92 -26.37 3.24
C PRO A 820 5.69 -27.26 3.50
N LEU A 821 4.50 -26.65 3.65
CA LEU A 821 3.25 -27.38 3.91
C LEU A 821 2.74 -28.15 2.69
N PHE A 822 3.15 -27.78 1.47
CA PHE A 822 2.78 -28.54 0.27
C PHE A 822 3.39 -29.95 0.28
N THR A 823 4.54 -30.13 0.93
CA THR A 823 5.12 -31.47 1.14
C THR A 823 4.27 -32.35 2.06
N VAL A 824 3.43 -31.72 2.89
CA VAL A 824 2.57 -32.36 3.89
C VAL A 824 1.14 -32.56 3.38
N CYS A 825 0.51 -31.61 2.68
CA CYS A 825 -0.91 -31.76 2.31
C CYS A 825 -1.17 -32.92 1.32
N ARG A 826 -2.41 -33.43 1.30
CA ARG A 826 -2.90 -34.43 0.34
C ARG A 826 -3.28 -33.84 -1.01
N GLY A 827 -3.80 -32.62 -1.00
CA GLY A 827 -4.18 -31.81 -2.14
C GLY A 827 -4.27 -30.34 -1.73
N LEU A 828 -4.42 -29.45 -2.70
CA LEU A 828 -4.54 -28.02 -2.44
C LEU A 828 -5.70 -27.38 -3.23
N VAL A 829 -6.45 -26.50 -2.56
CA VAL A 829 -7.46 -25.63 -3.15
C VAL A 829 -7.12 -24.18 -2.81
N ALA A 830 -6.99 -23.31 -3.81
CA ALA A 830 -6.75 -21.88 -3.60
C ALA A 830 -7.79 -20.99 -4.29
N GLU A 831 -8.25 -19.94 -3.62
CA GLU A 831 -9.18 -18.97 -4.22
C GLU A 831 -8.50 -18.04 -5.24
N LEU A 832 -7.21 -17.77 -5.07
CA LEU A 832 -6.38 -16.98 -5.98
C LEU A 832 -5.21 -17.82 -6.50
N GLY A 833 -4.93 -17.71 -7.79
CA GLY A 833 -3.75 -18.32 -8.42
C GLY A 833 -3.97 -18.65 -9.89
N GLY A 834 -2.90 -18.62 -10.68
CA GLY A 834 -2.92 -18.99 -12.10
C GLY A 834 -2.40 -20.41 -12.36
N PRO A 835 -2.77 -21.06 -13.48
CA PRO A 835 -2.21 -22.37 -13.84
C PRO A 835 -0.71 -22.27 -14.18
N LEU A 836 -0.21 -21.10 -14.55
CA LEU A 836 1.22 -20.86 -14.81
C LEU A 836 1.93 -20.20 -13.63
N SER A 837 1.27 -20.18 -12.48
CA SER A 837 1.78 -19.49 -11.31
C SER A 837 2.88 -20.25 -10.62
N HIS A 838 3.59 -19.55 -9.74
CA HIS A 838 4.76 -20.11 -9.10
C HIS A 838 4.36 -21.19 -8.07
N ALA A 839 3.29 -20.96 -7.30
CA ALA A 839 2.74 -21.99 -6.43
C ALA A 839 2.23 -23.21 -7.23
N ALA A 840 1.57 -22.99 -8.38
CA ALA A 840 1.15 -24.09 -9.26
C ALA A 840 2.34 -24.90 -9.81
N ILE A 841 3.46 -24.25 -10.12
CA ILE A 841 4.71 -24.93 -10.53
C ILE A 841 5.26 -25.76 -9.37
N ILE A 842 5.33 -25.23 -8.15
CA ILE A 842 5.83 -25.97 -6.97
C ILE A 842 4.92 -27.17 -6.66
N LEU A 843 3.60 -26.99 -6.66
CA LEU A 843 2.62 -28.06 -6.43
C LEU A 843 2.72 -29.16 -7.47
N ARG A 844 2.93 -28.77 -8.74
CA ARG A 844 3.28 -29.73 -9.78
C ARG A 844 4.55 -30.43 -9.37
N GLU A 845 5.67 -29.75 -9.12
CA GLU A 845 6.92 -30.44 -8.80
C GLU A 845 6.80 -31.42 -7.63
N TYR A 846 6.09 -31.07 -6.55
CA TYR A 846 5.80 -31.98 -5.44
C TYR A 846 4.76 -33.07 -5.74
N GLY A 847 4.06 -33.00 -6.86
CA GLY A 847 3.06 -34.00 -7.24
C GLY A 847 1.78 -33.93 -6.43
N VAL A 848 1.45 -32.74 -5.93
CA VAL A 848 0.25 -32.49 -5.12
C VAL A 848 -0.87 -32.07 -6.08
N PRO A 849 -1.98 -32.81 -6.18
CA PRO A 849 -3.11 -32.40 -7.00
C PRO A 849 -3.71 -31.09 -6.49
N ALA A 850 -3.98 -30.15 -7.38
CA ALA A 850 -4.38 -28.81 -7.00
C ALA A 850 -5.35 -28.14 -7.98
N ALA A 851 -6.34 -27.44 -7.41
CA ALA A 851 -7.24 -26.53 -8.09
C ALA A 851 -7.02 -25.11 -7.57
N VAL A 852 -6.86 -24.14 -8.46
CA VAL A 852 -6.63 -22.72 -8.13
C VAL A 852 -7.70 -21.83 -8.76
N ASN A 853 -7.79 -20.57 -8.33
CA ASN A 853 -8.84 -19.66 -8.76
C ASN A 853 -10.26 -20.20 -8.48
N VAL A 854 -10.41 -20.97 -7.40
CA VAL A 854 -11.69 -21.53 -6.95
C VAL A 854 -12.38 -20.49 -6.09
N SER A 855 -13.09 -19.56 -6.73
CA SER A 855 -13.63 -18.39 -6.05
C SER A 855 -14.55 -18.76 -4.88
N GLY A 856 -14.24 -18.24 -3.68
CA GLY A 856 -15.03 -18.44 -2.47
C GLY A 856 -14.88 -19.81 -1.79
N ALA A 857 -13.88 -20.62 -2.17
CA ALA A 857 -13.62 -21.92 -1.54
C ALA A 857 -13.49 -21.88 -0.01
N THR A 858 -12.82 -20.88 0.55
CA THR A 858 -12.62 -20.74 2.02
C THR A 858 -13.90 -20.36 2.76
N ARG A 859 -14.92 -19.86 2.05
CA ARG A 859 -16.25 -19.59 2.59
C ARG A 859 -17.23 -20.74 2.35
N ALA A 860 -17.02 -21.49 1.27
CA ALA A 860 -17.89 -22.59 0.86
C ALA A 860 -17.59 -23.90 1.60
N VAL A 861 -16.33 -24.13 1.97
CA VAL A 861 -15.82 -25.34 2.63
C VAL A 861 -15.47 -25.00 4.08
N ALA A 862 -15.81 -25.88 5.01
CA ALA A 862 -15.40 -25.78 6.42
C ALA A 862 -14.27 -26.78 6.72
N THR A 863 -13.44 -26.48 7.72
CA THR A 863 -12.45 -27.46 8.22
C THR A 863 -13.17 -28.71 8.72
N GLY A 864 -12.74 -29.89 8.25
CA GLY A 864 -13.38 -31.18 8.52
C GLY A 864 -14.35 -31.65 7.43
N ASP A 865 -14.77 -30.79 6.50
CA ASP A 865 -15.59 -31.23 5.35
C ASP A 865 -14.81 -32.25 4.52
N ARG A 866 -15.45 -33.32 4.08
CA ARG A 866 -14.81 -34.27 3.16
C ARG A 866 -14.98 -33.75 1.73
N ILE A 867 -13.86 -33.48 1.06
CA ILE A 867 -13.85 -32.92 -0.29
C ILE A 867 -13.04 -33.80 -1.25
N ALA A 868 -13.42 -33.76 -2.54
CA ALA A 868 -12.67 -34.32 -3.64
C ALA A 868 -12.12 -33.20 -4.52
N VAL A 869 -10.84 -33.28 -4.88
CA VAL A 869 -10.16 -32.35 -5.78
C VAL A 869 -9.74 -33.09 -7.04
N ASP A 870 -10.31 -32.70 -8.17
CA ASP A 870 -9.85 -33.09 -9.51
C ASP A 870 -8.93 -32.00 -10.05
N GLY A 871 -7.63 -32.21 -9.91
CA GLY A 871 -6.60 -31.27 -10.35
C GLY A 871 -6.39 -31.23 -11.86
N ASP A 872 -6.89 -32.21 -12.61
CA ASP A 872 -6.85 -32.23 -14.08
C ASP A 872 -7.95 -31.34 -14.67
N ARG A 873 -9.12 -31.28 -14.01
CA ARG A 873 -10.24 -30.42 -14.40
C ARG A 873 -10.29 -29.09 -13.65
N GLY A 874 -9.62 -28.98 -12.50
CA GLY A 874 -9.70 -27.80 -11.64
C GLY A 874 -11.04 -27.69 -10.90
N THR A 875 -11.67 -28.80 -10.55
CA THR A 875 -12.96 -28.83 -9.85
C THR A 875 -12.83 -29.38 -8.43
N VAL A 876 -13.65 -28.86 -7.53
CA VAL A 876 -13.72 -29.30 -6.13
C VAL A 876 -15.15 -29.71 -5.83
N HIS A 877 -15.34 -30.92 -5.32
CA HIS A 877 -16.64 -31.45 -4.92
C HIS A 877 -16.69 -31.60 -3.40
N ILE A 878 -17.74 -31.06 -2.78
CA ILE A 878 -18.02 -31.28 -1.37
C ILE A 878 -18.80 -32.59 -1.27
N LEU A 879 -18.19 -33.63 -0.68
CA LEU A 879 -18.78 -34.97 -0.58
C LEU A 879 -19.64 -35.08 0.68
N ASP A 880 -19.07 -34.74 1.83
CA ASP A 880 -19.73 -34.79 3.12
C ASP A 880 -19.41 -33.51 3.90
N ARG A 881 -20.41 -32.93 4.58
CA ARG A 881 -20.19 -31.81 5.50
C ARG A 881 -19.71 -32.34 6.85
N ALA A 882 -18.79 -31.61 7.48
CA ALA A 882 -18.42 -31.87 8.87
C ALA A 882 -19.67 -31.83 9.76
N VAL A 883 -19.81 -32.81 10.64
CA VAL A 883 -20.84 -32.76 11.68
C VAL A 883 -20.41 -31.65 12.65
N PRO A 884 -21.29 -30.68 12.97
CA PRO A 884 -20.95 -29.52 13.81
C PRO A 884 -20.50 -29.88 15.23
#